data_AF-A0A947FFN8-F1
#
_entry.id   AF-A0A947FFN8-F1
#
_cell.length_a   1.000
_cell.length_b   1.000
_cell.length_c   1.000
_cell.angle_alpha   90.00
_cell.angle_beta   90.00
_cell.angle_gamma   90.00
#
_symmetry.space_group_name_H-M   'P 1'
#
loop_
_entity.id
_entity.type
_entity.pdbx_description
1 polymer ?
#
loop_
_entity_poly.entity_id
_entity_poly.type
_entity_poly.pdbx_seq_one_letter_code
_entity_poly.pdbx_strand_id
1 'polypeptide(L)'
;ALDGEGMPWRVSGVTRAAAGIVPADAGRPIYGGTPADQAVIEAIRAMNDAGQAVMFYPFILMEQVAGNGLMDPWSGAPDQPVLPWRGRITTSLAPGQPGSPDGSAAADAEVGSFFGSATAGDFMVSGDQVTFTGSDVASYRRFILHYAHLCAVAGGVEAFCIGSEMRGLTQVRGAADSFPAVEQLRALAGEVRSILGPSVKIGYAADWSEYFGYHPQDGSGDVYFHLDPLWADAEIDFIGIDNYMPVTDWRDGPDHADASWGSIHDLSYLKANIAGGEGFDWYYRTAEAEALQIRTPITDGAFAEPWVFRYKDLKNWWQEPHHNRTGGARDEAPTAWQPGSKPIWFTEIGCAAIDKGTNQPNKFLDPKSSESALPKYSNGGRDDLIQTQYLRAVRQFWEDPSNNPVSDVYDAEMVDPGRMFVWAWDARPYPFFPGDGSVWSDGENYARGHWLNGRSTSRTLAGVVSDICGSAGVTDVETDRLFGIVRGFTPAPGAGARASLQNLLLTYGADAIERDGKLVFRNRSVRSPQIVTLDDLASGEGASAIACTRAPEAEISGRVRLGFVEADADYEVRSVDAIFPDEASVGLAESEVPLTLTSGEARGVVDRWLSEARVARDMAAFALPPSSDLSAGDTVRIDVGDVQGTYRIDRVADGGLKQIEAVRVEAGIYDVAIPEDGSPGVGPVAAPLPVWAEVLDLPAAPGRSASEAPWVAASSRPWPGDVAVYSSRDGASWRLDDVVSSRAVMGQTLNDLAASAPGVWDRGAALNVRFLSGALSSVDEATLFAGGNSAVILAPGTGPEVFQFRDADLIAPDTWALSKRLRGQQGTDALIAPTWPTGSTVILLDAALTELPLAAGLLEAPRRYRIGPADKPVDHAAFVEVTHQATGLALMPYRPAHLTARREADGSLSLTWIRRTRIDGDSWLLADVPLGETEERYLVQVSSAGALRREISVTAPLWTYSAADQAADGVGTAFTIEVAQISDRVGPGHKARIDING
;
A
#
# COMPACT_ATOMS: atom_id res chain seq x y z
N ALA A 1 0.78 -19.62 1.53
CA ALA A 1 -0.33 -18.76 2.01
C ALA A 1 -1.65 -19.42 1.62
N LEU A 2 -2.66 -19.38 2.49
CA LEU A 2 -4.05 -19.64 2.09
C LEU A 2 -4.57 -18.37 1.39
N ASP A 3 -5.33 -18.54 0.30
CA ASP A 3 -5.97 -17.42 -0.40
C ASP A 3 -7.21 -16.95 0.36
N GLY A 4 -7.58 -15.67 0.20
CA GLY A 4 -8.87 -15.20 0.69
C GLY A 4 -9.99 -15.83 -0.14
N GLU A 5 -11.02 -16.40 0.50
CA GLU A 5 -12.11 -17.07 -0.22
C GLU A 5 -12.88 -16.12 -1.16
N GLY A 6 -13.10 -14.87 -0.73
CA GLY A 6 -13.82 -13.87 -1.53
C GLY A 6 -13.00 -13.26 -2.67
N MET A 7 -11.67 -13.31 -2.59
CA MET A 7 -10.77 -12.76 -3.60
C MET A 7 -9.45 -13.56 -3.64
N PRO A 8 -9.47 -14.79 -4.17
CA PRO A 8 -8.25 -15.55 -4.32
C PRO A 8 -7.32 -14.82 -5.29
N TRP A 9 -6.02 -14.81 -5.00
CA TRP A 9 -5.09 -14.12 -5.89
C TRP A 9 -5.02 -14.86 -7.24
N ARG A 10 -5.34 -14.13 -8.30
CA ARG A 10 -5.26 -14.60 -9.68
C ARG A 10 -4.99 -13.42 -10.60
N VAL A 11 -4.09 -13.61 -11.56
CA VAL A 11 -3.77 -12.63 -12.61
C VAL A 11 -3.66 -13.37 -13.95
N SER A 12 -4.45 -12.98 -14.94
CA SER A 12 -4.41 -13.56 -16.29
C SER A 12 -4.53 -15.10 -16.30
N GLY A 13 -5.40 -15.63 -15.44
CA GLY A 13 -5.59 -17.06 -15.23
C GLY A 13 -4.54 -17.75 -14.35
N VAL A 14 -3.42 -17.11 -14.02
CA VAL A 14 -2.36 -17.66 -13.15
C VAL A 14 -2.80 -17.58 -11.69
N THR A 15 -2.78 -18.71 -10.99
CA THR A 15 -3.11 -18.78 -9.55
C THR A 15 -1.89 -18.46 -8.69
N ARG A 16 -2.10 -18.13 -7.41
CA ARG A 16 -1.00 -17.88 -6.46
C ARG A 16 0.01 -19.02 -6.42
N ALA A 17 -0.47 -20.27 -6.46
CA ALA A 17 0.39 -21.46 -6.41
C ALA A 17 1.30 -21.61 -7.64
N ALA A 18 0.91 -21.04 -8.78
CA ALA A 18 1.66 -21.09 -10.04
C ALA A 18 2.48 -19.82 -10.32
N ALA A 19 2.32 -18.76 -9.51
CA ALA A 19 3.01 -17.49 -9.71
C ALA A 19 4.45 -17.53 -9.20
N GLY A 20 5.32 -16.77 -9.88
CA GLY A 20 6.66 -16.48 -9.38
C GLY A 20 6.61 -15.62 -8.11
N ILE A 21 7.60 -15.79 -7.24
CA ILE A 21 7.73 -15.02 -6.01
C ILE A 21 8.67 -13.84 -6.28
N VAL A 22 8.23 -12.63 -5.95
CA VAL A 22 9.07 -11.43 -6.01
C VAL A 22 10.31 -11.57 -5.12
N PRO A 23 11.46 -10.97 -5.47
CA PRO A 23 12.64 -11.04 -4.61
C PRO A 23 12.37 -10.51 -3.20
N ALA A 24 13.13 -11.04 -2.25
CA ALA A 24 13.07 -10.64 -0.85
C ALA A 24 14.42 -10.13 -0.38
N ASP A 25 14.39 -9.10 0.47
CA ASP A 25 15.53 -8.59 1.22
C ASP A 25 15.27 -8.82 2.72
N ALA A 26 16.25 -9.42 3.41
CA ALA A 26 16.12 -9.87 4.80
C ALA A 26 14.82 -10.66 5.11
N GLY A 27 14.33 -11.47 4.17
CA GLY A 27 13.11 -12.26 4.30
C GLY A 27 11.80 -11.49 4.11
N ARG A 28 11.87 -10.19 3.75
CA ARG A 28 10.71 -9.36 3.40
C ARG A 28 10.68 -9.10 1.89
N PRO A 29 9.51 -9.12 1.25
CA PRO A 29 9.43 -8.84 -0.18
C PRO A 29 9.89 -7.40 -0.49
N ILE A 30 10.63 -7.23 -1.59
CA ILE A 30 11.08 -5.91 -2.08
C ILE A 30 9.90 -5.11 -2.63
N TYR A 31 8.98 -5.78 -3.33
CA TYR A 31 7.77 -5.21 -3.91
C TYR A 31 6.50 -5.87 -3.36
N GLY A 32 5.36 -5.18 -3.41
CA GLY A 32 4.06 -5.73 -2.99
C GLY A 32 3.48 -6.85 -3.88
N GLY A 33 4.15 -7.17 -5.00
CA GLY A 33 3.62 -8.06 -6.05
C GLY A 33 2.49 -7.43 -6.87
N THR A 34 2.13 -8.06 -7.98
CA THR A 34 1.00 -7.60 -8.82
C THR A 34 -0.33 -7.78 -8.07
N PRO A 35 -1.23 -6.78 -8.06
CA PRO A 35 -2.57 -6.95 -7.50
C PRO A 35 -3.36 -8.03 -8.26
N ALA A 36 -4.33 -8.67 -7.58
CA ALA A 36 -5.23 -9.60 -8.26
C ALA A 36 -6.12 -8.88 -9.27
N ASP A 37 -6.47 -9.54 -10.38
CA ASP A 37 -7.33 -8.97 -11.43
C ASP A 37 -8.65 -8.40 -10.85
N GLN A 38 -9.25 -9.13 -9.92
CA GLN A 38 -10.48 -8.74 -9.24
C GLN A 38 -10.33 -7.42 -8.45
N ALA A 39 -9.18 -7.22 -7.78
CA ALA A 39 -8.92 -5.99 -7.02
C ALA A 39 -8.83 -4.77 -7.95
N VAL A 40 -8.22 -4.95 -9.13
CA VAL A 40 -8.12 -3.89 -10.15
C VAL A 40 -9.51 -3.56 -10.71
N ILE A 41 -10.34 -4.57 -11.01
CA ILE A 41 -11.72 -4.37 -11.45
C ILE A 41 -12.52 -3.59 -10.40
N GLU A 42 -12.44 -3.99 -9.13
CA GLU A 42 -13.15 -3.32 -8.03
C GLU A 42 -12.69 -1.88 -7.85
N ALA A 43 -11.39 -1.61 -7.96
CA ALA A 43 -10.85 -0.25 -7.87
C ALA A 43 -11.37 0.66 -9.00
N ILE A 44 -11.35 0.17 -10.25
CA ILE A 44 -11.85 0.92 -11.41
C ILE A 44 -13.35 1.20 -11.25
N ARG A 45 -14.15 0.20 -10.86
CA ARG A 45 -15.59 0.36 -10.63
C ARG A 45 -15.86 1.36 -9.52
N ALA A 46 -15.15 1.28 -8.40
CA ALA A 46 -15.31 2.23 -7.29
C ALA A 46 -14.98 3.67 -7.68
N MET A 47 -13.92 3.89 -8.47
CA MET A 47 -13.57 5.22 -8.98
C MET A 47 -14.63 5.75 -9.95
N ASN A 48 -15.12 4.90 -10.87
CA ASN A 48 -16.19 5.25 -11.80
C ASN A 48 -17.50 5.58 -11.07
N ASP A 49 -17.88 4.78 -10.06
CA ASP A 49 -19.07 5.02 -9.22
C ASP A 49 -18.95 6.32 -8.41
N ALA A 50 -17.72 6.72 -8.06
CA ALA A 50 -17.41 8.01 -7.43
C ALA A 50 -17.36 9.19 -8.43
N GLY A 51 -17.57 8.94 -9.73
CA GLY A 51 -17.53 9.96 -10.78
C GLY A 51 -16.12 10.45 -11.11
N GLN A 52 -15.08 9.66 -10.82
CA GLN A 52 -13.70 9.99 -11.12
C GLN A 52 -13.30 9.43 -12.50
N ALA A 53 -12.61 10.25 -13.30
CA ALA A 53 -12.02 9.79 -14.56
C ALA A 53 -10.77 8.95 -14.27
N VAL A 54 -10.73 7.71 -14.77
CA VAL A 54 -9.63 6.77 -14.53
C VAL A 54 -8.66 6.76 -15.71
N MET A 55 -7.37 7.00 -15.46
CA MET A 55 -6.29 6.67 -16.40
C MET A 55 -5.62 5.38 -15.91
N PHE A 56 -5.65 4.32 -16.74
CA PHE A 56 -4.93 3.09 -16.43
C PHE A 56 -3.49 3.17 -16.93
N TYR A 57 -2.55 3.11 -15.99
CA TYR A 57 -1.12 3.25 -16.24
C TYR A 57 -0.41 1.95 -15.82
N PRO A 58 -0.16 1.01 -16.76
CA PRO A 58 0.62 -0.20 -16.50
C PRO A 58 2.12 0.07 -16.66
N PHE A 59 2.94 -0.34 -15.69
CA PHE A 59 4.40 -0.28 -15.82
C PHE A 59 5.11 -1.50 -15.21
N ILE A 60 6.39 -1.65 -15.56
CA ILE A 60 7.25 -2.77 -15.15
C ILE A 60 8.29 -2.34 -14.12
N LEU A 61 8.60 -3.25 -13.20
CA LEU A 61 9.64 -3.10 -12.17
C LEU A 61 10.72 -4.16 -12.37
N MET A 62 11.95 -3.80 -12.01
CA MET A 62 13.15 -4.62 -12.25
C MET A 62 13.52 -5.39 -10.98
N GLU A 63 13.90 -6.65 -11.10
CA GLU A 63 14.08 -7.58 -9.97
C GLU A 63 15.54 -7.95 -9.68
N GLN A 64 16.48 -7.29 -10.35
CA GLN A 64 17.91 -7.51 -10.21
C GLN A 64 18.37 -7.17 -8.78
N VAL A 65 18.86 -8.18 -8.06
CA VAL A 65 19.51 -8.02 -6.75
C VAL A 65 21.03 -8.04 -6.89
N ALA A 66 21.76 -7.72 -5.82
CA ALA A 66 23.21 -7.77 -5.82
C ALA A 66 23.73 -9.18 -6.15
N GLY A 67 24.72 -9.27 -7.06
CA GLY A 67 25.29 -10.55 -7.49
C GLY A 67 24.37 -11.37 -8.41
N ASN A 68 23.56 -10.70 -9.24
CA ASN A 68 22.61 -11.36 -10.16
C ASN A 68 23.28 -12.14 -11.30
N GLY A 69 24.56 -11.92 -11.59
CA GLY A 69 25.34 -12.60 -12.62
C GLY A 69 24.91 -12.29 -14.06
N LEU A 70 24.06 -11.28 -14.27
CA LEU A 70 23.66 -10.80 -15.58
C LEU A 70 24.65 -9.72 -16.02
N MET A 71 25.24 -9.85 -17.20
CA MET A 71 26.14 -8.82 -17.72
C MET A 71 25.38 -7.49 -17.88
N ASP A 72 25.97 -6.40 -17.40
CA ASP A 72 25.42 -5.06 -17.57
C ASP A 72 25.59 -4.61 -19.03
N PRO A 73 24.49 -4.39 -19.79
CA PRO A 73 24.59 -3.97 -21.19
C PRO A 73 25.18 -2.56 -21.35
N TRP A 74 25.19 -1.74 -20.30
CA TRP A 74 25.68 -0.35 -20.35
C TRP A 74 27.17 -0.20 -20.01
N SER A 75 27.74 -1.13 -19.24
CA SER A 75 29.13 -1.02 -18.75
C SER A 75 29.99 -2.26 -19.03
N GLY A 76 29.39 -3.40 -19.39
CA GLY A 76 30.07 -4.68 -19.50
C GLY A 76 30.46 -5.30 -18.15
N ALA A 77 29.99 -4.74 -17.03
CA ALA A 77 30.17 -5.31 -15.70
C ALA A 77 29.52 -6.71 -15.61
N PRO A 78 30.01 -7.59 -14.73
CA PRO A 78 29.49 -8.97 -14.60
C PRO A 78 28.08 -9.05 -14.00
N ASP A 79 27.61 -7.97 -13.38
CA ASP A 79 26.30 -7.87 -12.73
C ASP A 79 25.59 -6.60 -13.23
N GLN A 80 24.28 -6.71 -13.49
CA GLN A 80 23.42 -5.56 -13.73
C GLN A 80 23.24 -4.75 -12.44
N PRO A 81 23.01 -3.43 -12.52
CA PRO A 81 22.72 -2.61 -11.34
C PRO A 81 21.54 -3.16 -10.53
N VAL A 82 21.50 -2.88 -9.23
CA VAL A 82 20.43 -3.35 -8.33
C VAL A 82 19.16 -2.54 -8.54
N LEU A 83 18.03 -3.22 -8.76
CA LEU A 83 16.70 -2.62 -9.01
C LEU A 83 16.76 -1.41 -9.94
N PRO A 84 17.28 -1.56 -11.18
CA PRO A 84 17.49 -0.45 -12.10
C PRO A 84 16.16 0.13 -12.58
N TRP A 85 16.17 1.38 -13.02
CA TRP A 85 15.00 1.97 -13.66
C TRP A 85 14.69 1.32 -15.00
N ARG A 86 13.40 1.14 -15.31
CA ARG A 86 12.91 0.54 -16.58
C ARG A 86 13.43 1.24 -17.83
N GLY A 87 13.71 2.55 -17.77
CA GLY A 87 14.31 3.29 -18.88
C GLY A 87 15.73 2.86 -19.24
N ARG A 88 16.34 1.94 -18.48
CA ARG A 88 17.61 1.27 -18.80
C ARG A 88 17.47 0.01 -19.66
N ILE A 89 16.25 -0.45 -19.94
CA ILE A 89 16.02 -1.60 -20.83
C ILE A 89 16.56 -1.25 -22.21
N THR A 90 17.39 -2.13 -22.76
CA THR A 90 18.09 -1.95 -24.04
C THR A 90 18.42 -3.32 -24.64
N THR A 91 19.02 -3.31 -25.82
CA THR A 91 19.62 -4.47 -26.49
C THR A 91 20.68 -5.19 -25.64
N SER A 92 21.12 -6.37 -26.09
CA SER A 92 22.15 -7.21 -25.43
C SER A 92 23.44 -6.45 -25.06
N LEU A 93 23.79 -5.43 -25.84
CA LEU A 93 24.76 -4.39 -25.50
C LEU A 93 24.16 -3.03 -25.87
N ALA A 94 24.19 -2.06 -24.96
CA ALA A 94 23.55 -0.76 -25.15
C ALA A 94 24.19 0.06 -26.30
N PRO A 95 23.44 0.98 -26.93
CA PRO A 95 24.00 1.90 -27.91
C PRO A 95 25.28 2.60 -27.40
N GLY A 96 26.28 2.73 -28.28
CA GLY A 96 27.59 3.28 -27.94
C GLY A 96 28.60 2.29 -27.35
N GLN A 97 28.18 1.08 -26.99
CA GLN A 97 29.11 0.02 -26.55
C GLN A 97 29.76 -0.69 -27.75
N PRO A 98 31.04 -1.12 -27.63
CA PRO A 98 31.70 -1.92 -28.65
C PRO A 98 30.94 -3.22 -28.95
N GLY A 99 30.53 -3.40 -30.22
CA GLY A 99 29.77 -4.59 -30.64
C GLY A 99 28.26 -4.52 -30.37
N SER A 100 27.73 -3.35 -30.00
CA SER A 100 26.29 -3.14 -29.87
C SER A 100 25.54 -3.50 -31.18
N PRO A 101 24.37 -4.14 -31.09
CA PRO A 101 23.52 -4.41 -32.24
C PRO A 101 22.73 -3.18 -32.73
N ASP A 102 22.82 -2.03 -32.04
CA ASP A 102 22.21 -0.76 -32.45
C ASP A 102 22.53 -0.41 -33.92
N GLY A 103 21.51 0.02 -34.68
CA GLY A 103 21.61 0.30 -36.11
C GLY A 103 21.56 -0.94 -37.03
N SER A 104 21.19 -2.11 -36.51
CA SER A 104 21.22 -3.38 -37.27
C SER A 104 19.94 -4.19 -37.19
N ALA A 105 19.79 -5.17 -38.10
CA ALA A 105 18.68 -6.13 -38.08
C ALA A 105 18.65 -7.03 -36.83
N ALA A 106 19.77 -7.12 -36.09
CA ALA A 106 19.80 -7.84 -34.82
C ALA A 106 19.05 -7.06 -33.72
N ALA A 107 19.15 -5.73 -33.70
CA ALA A 107 18.37 -4.90 -32.79
C ALA A 107 16.86 -5.04 -33.05
N ASP A 108 16.44 -5.08 -34.33
CA ASP A 108 15.04 -5.34 -34.70
C ASP A 108 14.53 -6.66 -34.11
N ALA A 109 15.34 -7.72 -34.17
CA ALA A 109 14.99 -9.04 -33.64
C ALA A 109 14.93 -9.06 -32.10
N GLU A 110 15.87 -8.40 -31.42
CA GLU A 110 15.88 -8.31 -29.95
C GLU A 110 14.68 -7.52 -29.42
N VAL A 111 14.35 -6.38 -30.04
CA VAL A 111 13.16 -5.60 -29.71
C VAL A 111 11.88 -6.41 -29.98
N GLY A 112 11.81 -7.10 -31.12
CA GLY A 112 10.69 -8.00 -31.43
C GLY A 112 10.53 -9.12 -30.39
N SER A 113 11.63 -9.66 -29.87
CA SER A 113 11.61 -10.68 -28.81
C SER A 113 11.07 -10.12 -27.49
N PHE A 114 11.37 -8.88 -27.13
CA PHE A 114 10.83 -8.25 -25.91
C PHE A 114 9.33 -8.02 -26.01
N PHE A 115 8.86 -7.48 -27.15
CA PHE A 115 7.42 -7.26 -27.37
C PHE A 115 6.65 -8.56 -27.51
N GLY A 116 7.25 -9.60 -28.08
CA GLY A 116 6.64 -10.90 -28.31
C GLY A 116 5.57 -10.89 -29.39
N SER A 117 4.78 -11.95 -29.44
CA SER A 117 3.81 -12.24 -30.50
C SER A 117 2.37 -12.37 -30.02
N ALA A 118 2.09 -12.05 -28.75
CA ALA A 118 0.72 -12.04 -28.23
C ALA A 118 -0.17 -11.03 -28.97
N THR A 119 -1.42 -11.41 -29.19
CA THR A 119 -2.46 -10.62 -29.87
C THR A 119 -3.70 -10.49 -29.00
N ALA A 120 -4.59 -9.55 -29.31
CA ALA A 120 -5.85 -9.32 -28.61
C ALA A 120 -6.76 -10.57 -28.64
N GLY A 121 -6.64 -11.39 -29.69
CA GLY A 121 -7.40 -12.64 -29.87
C GLY A 121 -6.91 -13.80 -29.00
N ASP A 122 -5.75 -13.68 -28.34
CA ASP A 122 -5.21 -14.71 -27.44
C ASP A 122 -5.82 -14.66 -26.03
N PHE A 123 -6.80 -13.79 -25.79
CA PHE A 123 -7.48 -13.62 -24.51
C PHE A 123 -8.95 -14.06 -24.60
N MET A 124 -9.37 -14.81 -23.59
CA MET A 124 -10.77 -15.21 -23.41
C MET A 124 -11.33 -14.51 -22.17
N VAL A 125 -12.46 -13.82 -22.37
CA VAL A 125 -13.20 -13.13 -21.31
C VAL A 125 -14.45 -13.94 -20.96
N SER A 126 -14.65 -14.21 -19.66
CA SER A 126 -15.81 -14.92 -19.13
C SER A 126 -16.29 -14.27 -17.84
N GLY A 127 -17.33 -13.44 -17.91
CA GLY A 127 -17.73 -12.56 -16.81
C GLY A 127 -16.58 -11.60 -16.47
N ASP A 128 -16.20 -11.54 -15.20
CA ASP A 128 -15.10 -10.71 -14.71
C ASP A 128 -13.70 -11.36 -14.87
N GLN A 129 -13.61 -12.53 -15.50
CA GLN A 129 -12.34 -13.25 -15.65
C GLN A 129 -11.72 -13.07 -17.04
N VAL A 130 -10.46 -12.64 -17.07
CA VAL A 130 -9.62 -12.56 -18.27
C VAL A 130 -8.55 -13.65 -18.21
N THR A 131 -8.54 -14.56 -19.20
CA THR A 131 -7.57 -15.67 -19.27
C THR A 131 -6.80 -15.63 -20.58
N PHE A 132 -5.47 -15.75 -20.50
CA PHE A 132 -4.61 -15.88 -21.67
C PHE A 132 -4.56 -17.34 -22.16
N THR A 133 -4.75 -17.54 -23.45
CA THR A 133 -4.71 -18.86 -24.12
C THR A 133 -3.59 -18.99 -25.16
N GLY A 134 -2.83 -17.92 -25.41
CA GLY A 134 -1.69 -17.93 -26.33
C GLY A 134 -0.47 -18.68 -25.78
N SER A 135 0.53 -18.90 -26.64
CA SER A 135 1.79 -19.56 -26.26
C SER A 135 2.87 -18.60 -25.77
N ASP A 136 2.71 -17.30 -26.01
CA ASP A 136 3.68 -16.26 -25.64
C ASP A 136 3.47 -15.81 -24.19
N VAL A 137 4.06 -16.54 -23.26
CA VAL A 137 3.72 -16.44 -21.83
C VAL A 137 4.45 -15.31 -21.08
N ALA A 138 5.41 -14.59 -21.67
CA ALA A 138 6.25 -13.65 -20.91
C ALA A 138 6.60 -12.35 -21.67
N SER A 139 5.72 -11.89 -22.57
CA SER A 139 5.99 -10.71 -23.40
C SER A 139 5.28 -9.44 -22.95
N TYR A 140 5.82 -8.30 -23.40
CA TYR A 140 5.24 -6.99 -23.12
C TYR A 140 3.84 -6.84 -23.74
N ARG A 141 3.60 -7.39 -24.94
CA ARG A 141 2.25 -7.38 -25.56
C ARG A 141 1.24 -8.12 -24.70
N ARG A 142 1.58 -9.31 -24.18
CA ARG A 142 0.69 -10.06 -23.28
C ARG A 142 0.33 -9.23 -22.05
N PHE A 143 1.32 -8.57 -21.44
CA PHE A 143 1.13 -7.70 -20.29
C PHE A 143 0.11 -6.59 -20.57
N ILE A 144 0.33 -5.80 -21.61
CA ILE A 144 -0.53 -4.65 -21.93
C ILE A 144 -1.93 -5.07 -22.38
N LEU A 145 -2.04 -6.08 -23.23
CA LEU A 145 -3.34 -6.55 -23.76
C LEU A 145 -4.20 -7.20 -22.68
N HIS A 146 -3.60 -7.89 -21.70
CA HIS A 146 -4.32 -8.39 -20.53
C HIS A 146 -5.03 -7.26 -19.78
N TYR A 147 -4.31 -6.17 -19.49
CA TYR A 147 -4.88 -5.03 -18.78
C TYR A 147 -5.88 -4.23 -19.60
N ALA A 148 -5.74 -4.18 -20.93
CA ALA A 148 -6.77 -3.60 -21.80
C ALA A 148 -8.09 -4.38 -21.68
N HIS A 149 -8.05 -5.72 -21.72
CA HIS A 149 -9.24 -6.55 -21.48
C HIS A 149 -9.80 -6.36 -20.07
N LEU A 150 -8.93 -6.26 -19.06
CA LEU A 150 -9.34 -6.05 -17.68
C LEU A 150 -10.06 -4.71 -17.48
N CYS A 151 -9.56 -3.64 -18.10
CA CYS A 151 -10.21 -2.32 -18.10
C CYS A 151 -11.57 -2.37 -18.80
N ALA A 152 -11.69 -3.08 -19.93
CA ALA A 152 -12.98 -3.25 -20.62
C ALA A 152 -14.00 -3.98 -19.72
N VAL A 153 -13.59 -5.06 -19.06
CA VAL A 153 -14.42 -5.85 -18.14
C VAL A 153 -14.84 -5.04 -16.91
N ALA A 154 -13.98 -4.14 -16.43
CA ALA A 154 -14.28 -3.28 -15.29
C ALA A 154 -15.35 -2.20 -15.59
N GLY A 155 -15.78 -2.06 -16.84
CA GLY A 155 -16.74 -1.04 -17.27
C GLY A 155 -16.10 0.13 -18.04
N GLY A 156 -14.81 0.04 -18.35
CA GLY A 156 -14.06 1.05 -19.06
C GLY A 156 -13.28 2.01 -18.15
N VAL A 157 -12.34 2.71 -18.77
CA VAL A 157 -11.51 3.77 -18.19
C VAL A 157 -11.56 4.98 -19.13
N GLU A 158 -11.25 6.18 -18.63
CA GLU A 158 -11.18 7.39 -19.45
C GLU A 158 -9.96 7.33 -20.39
N ALA A 159 -8.84 6.83 -19.88
CA ALA A 159 -7.59 6.75 -20.62
C ALA A 159 -6.77 5.51 -20.28
N PHE A 160 -5.89 5.09 -21.20
CA PHE A 160 -5.03 3.92 -21.08
C PHE A 160 -3.64 4.22 -21.67
N CYS A 161 -2.59 4.00 -20.87
CA CYS A 161 -1.21 4.11 -21.34
C CYS A 161 -0.70 2.76 -21.88
N ILE A 162 -0.12 2.75 -23.08
CA ILE A 162 0.48 1.54 -23.68
C ILE A 162 1.91 1.26 -23.19
N GLY A 163 2.47 2.16 -22.39
CA GLY A 163 3.77 2.04 -21.77
C GLY A 163 4.24 3.35 -21.16
N SER A 164 5.36 3.24 -20.45
CA SER A 164 5.93 4.35 -19.68
C SER A 164 7.45 4.30 -19.62
N GLU A 165 8.11 5.43 -19.91
CA GLU A 165 9.53 5.68 -19.67
C GLU A 165 10.47 4.58 -20.19
N MET A 166 10.16 3.99 -21.35
CA MET A 166 10.98 2.95 -21.97
C MET A 166 12.11 3.56 -22.80
N ARG A 167 12.71 4.66 -22.31
CA ARG A 167 13.66 5.52 -23.04
C ARG A 167 14.79 4.74 -23.71
N GLY A 168 15.43 3.83 -22.97
CA GLY A 168 16.52 3.02 -23.53
C GLY A 168 16.07 2.13 -24.68
N LEU A 169 14.82 1.68 -24.68
CA LEU A 169 14.25 0.78 -25.68
C LEU A 169 13.72 1.54 -26.90
N THR A 170 13.06 2.68 -26.71
CA THR A 170 12.54 3.53 -27.80
C THR A 170 13.64 4.20 -28.61
N GLN A 171 14.81 4.42 -28.01
CA GLN A 171 15.98 5.00 -28.68
C GLN A 171 16.85 3.98 -29.43
N VAL A 172 16.54 2.68 -29.33
CA VAL A 172 17.23 1.63 -30.11
C VAL A 172 16.96 1.84 -31.60
N ARG A 173 18.04 1.89 -32.40
CA ARG A 173 17.97 1.95 -33.85
C ARG A 173 18.00 0.55 -34.46
N GLY A 174 17.12 0.30 -35.41
CA GLY A 174 17.12 -0.86 -36.28
C GLY A 174 17.95 -0.63 -37.54
N ALA A 175 17.80 -1.52 -38.53
CA ALA A 175 18.46 -1.32 -39.81
C ALA A 175 17.99 -0.03 -40.50
N ALA A 176 18.94 0.76 -41.04
CA ALA A 176 18.70 2.05 -41.70
C ALA A 176 18.04 3.10 -40.78
N ASP A 177 18.47 3.16 -39.52
CA ASP A 177 18.05 4.15 -38.52
C ASP A 177 16.53 4.16 -38.29
N SER A 178 15.88 3.01 -38.42
CA SER A 178 14.49 2.78 -38.00
C SER A 178 14.39 2.70 -36.48
N PHE A 179 13.20 2.88 -35.90
CA PHE A 179 12.96 2.76 -34.45
C PHE A 179 11.97 1.62 -34.17
N PRO A 180 12.43 0.35 -34.11
CA PRO A 180 11.56 -0.83 -34.04
C PRO A 180 10.61 -0.84 -32.83
N ALA A 181 11.04 -0.31 -31.69
CA ALA A 181 10.19 -0.25 -30.50
C ALA A 181 9.00 0.71 -30.69
N VAL A 182 9.20 1.82 -31.40
CA VAL A 182 8.14 2.79 -31.73
C VAL A 182 7.12 2.14 -32.67
N GLU A 183 7.56 1.39 -33.67
CA GLU A 183 6.66 0.65 -34.57
C GLU A 183 5.87 -0.44 -33.82
N GLN A 184 6.49 -1.13 -32.86
CA GLN A 184 5.80 -2.10 -32.01
C GLN A 184 4.75 -1.44 -31.11
N LEU A 185 5.04 -0.26 -30.54
CA LEU A 185 4.07 0.53 -29.75
C LEU A 185 2.88 0.98 -30.60
N ARG A 186 3.11 1.43 -31.84
CA ARG A 186 2.02 1.78 -32.78
C ARG A 186 1.10 0.59 -33.07
N ALA A 187 1.69 -0.57 -33.37
CA ALA A 187 0.93 -1.79 -33.57
C ALA A 187 0.15 -2.21 -32.31
N LEU A 188 0.74 -2.04 -31.12
CA LEU A 188 0.09 -2.31 -29.84
C LEU A 188 -1.08 -1.34 -29.57
N ALA A 189 -0.94 -0.06 -29.89
CA ALA A 189 -2.00 0.94 -29.76
C ALA A 189 -3.25 0.55 -30.57
N GLY A 190 -3.06 0.07 -31.81
CA GLY A 190 -4.17 -0.43 -32.64
C GLY A 190 -4.87 -1.66 -32.06
N GLU A 191 -4.12 -2.59 -31.46
CA GLU A 191 -4.74 -3.74 -30.77
C GLU A 191 -5.48 -3.32 -29.50
N VAL A 192 -4.91 -2.42 -28.69
CA VAL A 192 -5.58 -1.84 -27.50
C VAL A 192 -6.86 -1.10 -27.90
N ARG A 193 -6.85 -0.32 -28.99
CA ARG A 193 -8.05 0.32 -29.53
C ARG A 193 -9.14 -0.70 -29.85
N SER A 194 -8.77 -1.83 -30.46
CA SER A 194 -9.73 -2.87 -30.83
C SER A 194 -10.46 -3.49 -29.63
N ILE A 195 -9.83 -3.44 -28.45
CA ILE A 195 -10.39 -3.94 -27.18
C ILE A 195 -11.22 -2.86 -26.48
N LEU A 196 -10.65 -1.65 -26.30
CA LEU A 196 -11.23 -0.59 -25.49
C LEU A 196 -12.24 0.29 -26.24
N GLY A 197 -12.22 0.25 -27.56
CA GLY A 197 -13.10 1.04 -28.42
C GLY A 197 -12.66 2.51 -28.58
N PRO A 198 -13.42 3.30 -29.34
CA PRO A 198 -13.02 4.65 -29.76
C PRO A 198 -13.18 5.72 -28.67
N SER A 199 -13.88 5.43 -27.56
CA SER A 199 -14.13 6.41 -26.51
C SER A 199 -12.97 6.56 -25.53
N VAL A 200 -12.17 5.51 -25.32
CA VAL A 200 -11.06 5.52 -24.36
C VAL A 200 -9.86 6.22 -24.96
N LYS A 201 -9.24 7.15 -24.24
CA LYS A 201 -8.06 7.87 -24.72
C LYS A 201 -6.80 7.01 -24.60
N ILE A 202 -6.02 6.86 -25.66
CA ILE A 202 -4.79 6.04 -25.65
C ILE A 202 -3.56 6.95 -25.76
N GLY A 203 -2.54 6.70 -24.93
CA GLY A 203 -1.28 7.44 -24.98
C GLY A 203 -0.08 6.58 -24.58
N TYR A 204 1.11 7.15 -24.70
CA TYR A 204 2.37 6.63 -24.15
C TYR A 204 2.93 7.67 -23.18
N ALA A 205 3.35 7.25 -22.00
CA ALA A 205 3.92 8.11 -20.97
C ALA A 205 5.44 8.21 -21.16
N ALA A 206 5.89 9.16 -21.97
CA ALA A 206 7.32 9.32 -22.24
C ALA A 206 8.04 9.94 -21.04
N ASP A 207 9.29 9.54 -20.81
CA ASP A 207 10.15 10.25 -19.87
C ASP A 207 10.37 11.69 -20.35
N TRP A 208 10.46 12.65 -19.42
CA TRP A 208 10.68 14.07 -19.75
C TRP A 208 11.95 14.34 -20.57
N SER A 209 12.94 13.43 -20.55
CA SER A 209 14.16 13.53 -21.34
C SER A 209 14.10 12.75 -22.67
N GLU A 210 12.95 12.15 -23.00
CA GLU A 210 12.73 11.31 -24.19
C GLU A 210 11.74 11.93 -25.19
N TYR A 211 10.64 12.52 -24.71
CA TYR A 211 9.49 12.91 -25.53
C TYR A 211 9.83 13.80 -26.75
N PHE A 212 10.83 14.69 -26.58
CA PHE A 212 11.14 15.76 -27.52
C PHE A 212 12.03 15.34 -28.69
N GLY A 213 12.70 14.20 -28.58
CA GLY A 213 13.62 13.70 -29.60
C GLY A 213 14.82 12.95 -29.03
N TYR A 214 15.48 12.19 -29.90
CA TYR A 214 16.70 11.46 -29.61
C TYR A 214 17.90 12.15 -30.25
N HIS A 215 18.91 12.39 -29.42
CA HIS A 215 20.16 13.08 -29.76
C HIS A 215 21.35 12.15 -29.46
N PRO A 216 21.74 11.25 -30.39
CA PRO A 216 22.85 10.34 -30.18
C PRO A 216 24.13 11.06 -29.77
N GLN A 217 24.78 10.60 -28.70
CA GLN A 217 26.06 11.15 -28.23
C GLN A 217 27.28 10.43 -28.87
N ASP A 218 27.10 9.92 -30.10
CA ASP A 218 28.11 9.17 -30.87
C ASP A 218 28.92 10.07 -31.83
N GLY A 219 28.64 11.37 -31.83
CA GLY A 219 29.31 12.35 -32.68
C GLY A 219 28.76 12.46 -34.10
N SER A 220 27.67 11.73 -34.42
CA SER A 220 26.93 11.87 -35.69
C SER A 220 26.41 13.29 -35.91
N GLY A 221 26.00 13.96 -34.84
CA GLY A 221 25.25 15.21 -34.91
C GLY A 221 23.78 15.00 -35.31
N ASP A 222 23.29 13.77 -35.19
CA ASP A 222 21.92 13.44 -35.53
C ASP A 222 20.90 14.02 -34.53
N VAL A 223 19.73 14.39 -35.06
CA VAL A 223 18.55 14.78 -34.29
C VAL A 223 17.36 14.02 -34.86
N TYR A 224 16.84 13.06 -34.10
CA TYR A 224 15.69 12.26 -34.52
C TYR A 224 14.46 12.56 -33.66
N PHE A 225 13.38 12.99 -34.28
CA PHE A 225 12.06 12.98 -33.66
C PHE A 225 11.46 11.56 -33.71
N HIS A 226 12.18 10.62 -33.09
CA HIS A 226 11.94 9.18 -33.17
C HIS A 226 10.54 8.74 -32.73
N LEU A 227 9.88 9.49 -31.84
CA LEU A 227 8.52 9.21 -31.37
C LEU A 227 7.42 9.82 -32.26
N ASP A 228 7.74 10.70 -33.21
CA ASP A 228 6.74 11.33 -34.08
C ASP A 228 5.86 10.35 -34.84
N PRO A 229 6.34 9.18 -35.33
CA PRO A 229 5.45 8.18 -35.92
C PRO A 229 4.35 7.70 -34.96
N LEU A 230 4.66 7.58 -33.65
CA LEU A 230 3.68 7.23 -32.62
C LEU A 230 2.80 8.42 -32.26
N TRP A 231 3.39 9.60 -32.08
CA TRP A 231 2.67 10.84 -31.79
C TRP A 231 1.74 11.28 -32.90
N ALA A 232 2.03 10.96 -34.16
CA ALA A 232 1.15 11.24 -35.30
C ALA A 232 0.12 10.13 -35.54
N ASP A 233 0.26 8.95 -34.92
CA ASP A 233 -0.60 7.80 -35.18
C ASP A 233 -2.05 8.09 -34.79
N ALA A 234 -3.02 7.71 -35.63
CA ALA A 234 -4.43 8.02 -35.39
C ALA A 234 -4.98 7.36 -34.11
N GLU A 235 -4.33 6.30 -33.63
CA GLU A 235 -4.76 5.59 -32.43
C GLU A 235 -4.30 6.24 -31.12
N ILE A 236 -3.34 7.17 -31.17
CA ILE A 236 -2.87 7.93 -30.01
C ILE A 236 -3.69 9.22 -29.89
N ASP A 237 -4.27 9.48 -28.72
CA ASP A 237 -5.12 10.64 -28.46
C ASP A 237 -4.37 11.81 -27.81
N PHE A 238 -3.30 11.55 -27.05
CA PHE A 238 -2.55 12.56 -26.31
C PHE A 238 -1.06 12.21 -26.23
N ILE A 239 -0.22 13.23 -26.00
CA ILE A 239 1.21 13.09 -25.72
C ILE A 239 1.38 13.00 -24.20
N GLY A 240 1.69 11.81 -23.68
CA GLY A 240 1.94 11.63 -22.25
C GLY A 240 3.39 11.95 -21.90
N ILE A 241 3.61 12.76 -20.87
CA ILE A 241 4.93 13.10 -20.37
C ILE A 241 4.98 12.92 -18.85
N ASP A 242 5.93 12.13 -18.38
CA ASP A 242 6.30 12.05 -16.96
C ASP A 242 7.26 13.20 -16.65
N ASN A 243 6.67 14.34 -16.32
CA ASN A 243 7.31 15.66 -16.31
C ASN A 243 8.03 15.94 -14.98
N TYR A 244 9.27 15.45 -14.90
CA TYR A 244 10.18 15.70 -13.78
C TYR A 244 11.33 16.67 -14.11
N MET A 245 11.08 17.63 -15.00
CA MET A 245 12.09 18.61 -15.43
C MET A 245 12.54 19.49 -14.25
N PRO A 246 13.85 19.79 -14.11
CA PRO A 246 14.35 20.70 -13.09
C PRO A 246 13.68 22.07 -13.14
N VAL A 247 13.24 22.59 -12.00
CA VAL A 247 12.67 23.95 -11.89
C VAL A 247 13.49 24.87 -10.98
N THR A 248 14.65 24.41 -10.50
CA THR A 248 15.61 25.22 -9.73
C THR A 248 17.05 24.77 -9.99
N ASP A 249 18.02 25.66 -9.76
CA ASP A 249 19.47 25.36 -9.59
C ASP A 249 19.97 25.99 -8.28
N TRP A 250 19.19 25.80 -7.22
CA TRP A 250 19.42 26.45 -5.94
C TRP A 250 20.60 25.84 -5.17
N ARG A 251 21.34 26.68 -4.43
CA ARG A 251 22.52 26.27 -3.62
C ARG A 251 22.51 26.98 -2.28
N ASP A 252 23.32 26.47 -1.36
CA ASP A 252 23.52 27.13 -0.07
C ASP A 252 24.44 28.34 -0.20
N GLY A 253 24.32 29.26 0.77
CA GLY A 253 25.10 30.49 0.84
C GLY A 253 24.49 31.67 0.08
N PRO A 254 25.10 32.87 0.18
CA PRO A 254 24.55 34.08 -0.43
C PRO A 254 25.06 34.38 -1.86
N ASP A 255 26.08 33.65 -2.33
CA ASP A 255 26.83 34.02 -3.55
C ASP A 255 26.48 33.16 -4.79
N HIS A 256 25.47 32.29 -4.69
CA HIS A 256 25.03 31.48 -5.84
C HIS A 256 24.23 32.33 -6.85
N ALA A 257 24.19 31.90 -8.11
CA ALA A 257 23.63 32.66 -9.24
C ALA A 257 22.16 33.05 -9.06
N ASP A 258 21.39 32.27 -8.30
CA ASP A 258 19.96 32.47 -8.05
C ASP A 258 19.66 33.12 -6.70
N ALA A 259 20.67 33.54 -5.93
CA ALA A 259 20.50 34.05 -4.56
C ALA A 259 19.60 35.29 -4.49
N SER A 260 19.53 36.07 -5.58
CA SER A 260 18.70 37.27 -5.71
C SER A 260 17.19 37.01 -5.59
N TRP A 261 16.73 35.78 -5.82
CA TRP A 261 15.33 35.38 -5.59
C TRP A 261 14.96 35.28 -4.10
N GLY A 262 15.96 35.25 -3.21
CA GLY A 262 15.77 35.31 -1.76
C GLY A 262 15.44 33.96 -1.11
N SER A 263 14.63 33.11 -1.74
CA SER A 263 14.29 31.76 -1.26
C SER A 263 14.04 30.78 -2.40
N ILE A 264 14.38 29.50 -2.20
CA ILE A 264 13.98 28.42 -3.10
C ILE A 264 12.45 28.22 -3.13
N HIS A 265 11.77 28.56 -2.03
CA HIS A 265 10.32 28.44 -1.90
C HIS A 265 9.55 29.58 -2.58
N ASP A 266 10.23 30.54 -3.20
CA ASP A 266 9.59 31.64 -3.93
C ASP A 266 8.85 31.11 -5.17
N LEU A 267 7.54 31.38 -5.24
CA LEU A 267 6.72 30.88 -6.34
C LEU A 267 7.08 31.50 -7.69
N SER A 268 7.56 32.74 -7.71
CA SER A 268 7.93 33.42 -8.95
C SER A 268 9.23 32.83 -9.51
N TYR A 269 10.18 32.49 -8.63
CA TYR A 269 11.40 31.77 -8.98
C TYR A 269 11.08 30.40 -9.60
N LEU A 270 10.24 29.60 -8.94
CA LEU A 270 9.85 28.28 -9.44
C LEU A 270 9.15 28.39 -10.81
N LYS A 271 8.19 29.33 -10.96
CA LYS A 271 7.48 29.54 -12.23
C LYS A 271 8.39 30.01 -13.37
N ALA A 272 9.30 30.94 -13.09
CA ALA A 272 10.25 31.46 -14.08
C ALA A 272 11.14 30.35 -14.66
N ASN A 273 11.31 29.25 -13.93
CA ASN A 273 12.09 28.10 -14.34
C ASN A 273 11.24 26.94 -14.87
N ILE A 274 9.94 27.08 -15.14
CA ILE A 274 9.17 25.99 -15.79
C ILE A 274 9.47 25.96 -17.30
N ALA A 275 9.40 27.10 -17.96
CA ALA A 275 9.85 27.31 -19.35
C ALA A 275 11.05 28.27 -19.38
N GLY A 276 12.06 27.97 -18.57
CA GLY A 276 13.28 28.77 -18.37
C GLY A 276 14.34 27.98 -17.59
N GLY A 277 15.53 28.54 -17.41
CA GLY A 277 16.61 27.92 -16.62
C GLY A 277 17.31 26.75 -17.31
N GLU A 278 17.77 25.76 -16.52
CA GLU A 278 18.43 24.55 -17.05
C GLU A 278 17.49 23.81 -17.99
N GLY A 279 17.98 23.43 -19.18
CA GLY A 279 17.18 22.70 -20.18
C GLY A 279 16.32 23.58 -21.09
N PHE A 280 16.29 24.89 -20.85
CA PHE A 280 15.63 25.87 -21.72
C PHE A 280 16.61 26.98 -22.14
N ASP A 281 17.09 27.76 -21.19
CA ASP A 281 18.00 28.87 -21.44
C ASP A 281 19.45 28.38 -21.58
N TRP A 282 19.83 27.41 -20.74
CA TRP A 282 21.22 26.98 -20.59
C TRP A 282 21.35 25.52 -20.15
N TYR A 283 22.57 24.99 -20.25
CA TYR A 283 22.97 23.68 -19.72
C TYR A 283 24.40 23.75 -19.15
N TYR A 284 24.80 22.72 -18.39
CA TYR A 284 26.18 22.55 -17.96
C TYR A 284 26.95 21.62 -18.89
N ARG A 285 28.09 22.09 -19.42
CA ARG A 285 28.94 21.30 -20.31
C ARG A 285 29.79 20.27 -19.57
N THR A 286 30.19 20.58 -18.34
CA THR A 286 31.04 19.71 -17.50
C THR A 286 30.64 19.84 -16.03
N ALA A 287 31.10 18.89 -15.21
CA ALA A 287 30.88 18.92 -13.76
C ALA A 287 31.56 20.14 -13.09
N GLU A 288 32.70 20.61 -13.60
CA GLU A 288 33.36 21.82 -13.10
C GLU A 288 32.55 23.08 -13.39
N ALA A 289 31.96 23.16 -14.60
CA ALA A 289 31.07 24.26 -14.96
C ALA A 289 29.82 24.27 -14.06
N GLU A 290 29.26 23.10 -13.79
CA GLU A 290 28.17 22.93 -12.83
C GLU A 290 28.58 23.37 -11.42
N ALA A 291 29.73 22.94 -10.90
CA ALA A 291 30.20 23.33 -9.56
C ALA A 291 30.34 24.85 -9.38
N LEU A 292 30.68 25.58 -10.45
CA LEU A 292 30.88 27.03 -10.46
C LEU A 292 29.68 27.83 -11.02
N GLN A 293 28.56 27.16 -11.35
CA GLN A 293 27.41 27.76 -12.04
C GLN A 293 27.75 28.48 -13.36
N ILE A 294 28.71 27.96 -14.12
CA ILE A 294 29.05 28.45 -15.47
C ILE A 294 28.02 27.91 -16.47
N ARG A 295 26.92 28.65 -16.62
CA ARG A 295 25.77 28.31 -17.47
C ARG A 295 26.09 28.53 -18.95
N THR A 296 26.00 27.49 -19.77
CA THR A 296 26.21 27.58 -21.23
C THR A 296 24.88 27.74 -21.95
N PRO A 297 24.66 28.81 -22.74
CA PRO A 297 23.41 29.01 -23.46
C PRO A 297 23.07 27.86 -24.43
N ILE A 298 21.79 27.47 -24.51
CA ILE A 298 21.29 26.53 -25.52
C ILE A 298 20.97 27.31 -26.80
N THR A 299 21.74 27.05 -27.85
CA THR A 299 21.59 27.69 -29.17
C THR A 299 21.71 26.65 -30.27
N ASP A 300 20.95 26.82 -31.35
CA ASP A 300 21.08 25.98 -32.54
C ASP A 300 22.08 26.53 -33.57
N GLY A 301 22.24 27.86 -33.63
CA GLY A 301 23.17 28.52 -34.55
C GLY A 301 22.75 28.41 -36.02
N ALA A 302 22.88 27.22 -36.61
CA ALA A 302 22.73 26.96 -38.05
C ALA A 302 21.31 27.20 -38.58
N PHE A 303 20.27 26.81 -37.84
CA PHE A 303 18.87 26.92 -38.29
C PHE A 303 18.01 27.83 -37.42
N ALA A 304 18.57 28.40 -36.34
CA ALA A 304 17.86 29.23 -35.38
C ALA A 304 16.62 28.55 -34.74
N GLU A 305 16.67 27.22 -34.59
CA GLU A 305 15.64 26.38 -33.96
C GLU A 305 16.17 25.84 -32.61
N PRO A 306 16.51 26.68 -31.61
CA PRO A 306 17.08 26.19 -30.36
C PRO A 306 16.13 25.25 -29.59
N TRP A 307 14.82 25.32 -29.85
CA TRP A 307 13.79 24.50 -29.24
C TRP A 307 14.01 23.00 -29.45
N VAL A 308 14.65 22.57 -30.54
CA VAL A 308 14.94 21.13 -30.77
C VAL A 308 15.87 20.54 -29.70
N PHE A 309 16.64 21.38 -29.02
CA PHE A 309 17.56 21.00 -27.94
C PHE A 309 17.05 21.36 -26.54
N ARG A 310 15.84 21.94 -26.42
CA ARG A 310 15.26 22.38 -25.16
C ARG A 310 14.13 21.45 -24.74
N TYR A 311 14.43 20.49 -23.88
CA TYR A 311 13.44 19.55 -23.36
C TYR A 311 12.34 20.21 -22.51
N LYS A 312 12.43 21.51 -22.21
CA LYS A 312 11.38 22.29 -21.51
C LYS A 312 10.55 23.15 -22.45
N ASP A 313 10.95 23.25 -23.72
CA ASP A 313 10.28 24.10 -24.71
C ASP A 313 9.09 23.38 -25.34
N LEU A 314 8.15 22.96 -24.49
CA LEU A 314 6.92 22.25 -24.88
C LEU A 314 6.13 23.04 -25.91
N LYS A 315 6.11 24.37 -25.78
CA LYS A 315 5.39 25.28 -26.67
C LYS A 315 5.92 25.21 -28.09
N ASN A 316 7.22 25.45 -28.30
CA ASN A 316 7.75 25.45 -29.66
C ASN A 316 7.79 24.03 -30.23
N TRP A 317 8.11 23.01 -29.42
CA TRP A 317 7.99 21.61 -29.86
C TRP A 317 6.57 21.30 -30.36
N TRP A 318 5.54 21.73 -29.65
CA TRP A 318 4.16 21.45 -30.02
C TRP A 318 3.67 22.26 -31.25
N GLN A 319 4.16 23.49 -31.45
CA GLN A 319 3.69 24.42 -32.48
C GLN A 319 4.49 24.39 -33.80
N GLU A 320 5.68 23.80 -33.82
CA GLU A 320 6.57 23.84 -34.98
C GLU A 320 6.56 22.53 -35.78
N PRO A 321 6.78 22.59 -37.11
CA PRO A 321 7.00 21.39 -37.90
C PRO A 321 8.33 20.75 -37.52
N HIS A 322 8.33 19.44 -37.28
CA HIS A 322 9.52 18.70 -36.91
C HIS A 322 10.31 18.26 -38.15
N HIS A 323 11.62 18.49 -38.14
CA HIS A 323 12.52 18.05 -39.18
C HIS A 323 13.71 17.32 -38.55
N ASN A 324 13.89 16.05 -38.91
CA ASN A 324 15.07 15.32 -38.49
C ASN A 324 16.34 16.01 -39.01
N ARG A 325 17.45 15.72 -38.35
CA ARG A 325 18.77 16.13 -38.81
C ARG A 325 19.65 14.91 -38.92
N THR A 326 20.11 14.63 -40.13
CA THR A 326 21.00 13.50 -40.41
C THR A 326 22.40 14.05 -40.67
N GLY A 327 23.39 13.62 -39.88
CA GLY A 327 24.74 14.16 -39.91
C GLY A 327 24.81 15.66 -39.59
N GLY A 328 23.86 16.17 -38.80
CA GLY A 328 23.70 17.60 -38.50
C GLY A 328 23.02 18.44 -39.60
N ALA A 329 22.65 17.85 -40.74
CA ALA A 329 21.91 18.53 -41.80
C ALA A 329 20.41 18.35 -41.62
N ARG A 330 19.65 19.46 -41.60
CA ARG A 330 18.18 19.47 -41.49
C ARG A 330 17.54 18.91 -42.76
N ASP A 331 16.67 17.93 -42.60
CA ASP A 331 15.92 17.32 -43.68
C ASP A 331 14.94 18.33 -44.31
N GLU A 332 14.76 18.25 -45.63
CA GLU A 332 13.84 19.14 -46.36
C GLU A 332 12.37 18.86 -45.99
N ALA A 333 12.00 17.58 -45.88
CA ALA A 333 10.67 17.16 -45.51
C ALA A 333 10.52 17.10 -43.98
N PRO A 334 9.37 17.56 -43.43
CA PRO A 334 9.09 17.33 -42.02
C PRO A 334 8.74 15.85 -41.77
N THR A 335 8.74 15.46 -40.50
CA THR A 335 8.23 14.17 -40.04
C THR A 335 6.70 14.09 -40.19
N ALA A 336 6.10 13.00 -39.70
CA ALA A 336 4.65 12.85 -39.67
C ALA A 336 3.94 13.76 -38.66
N TRP A 337 4.68 14.41 -37.75
CA TRP A 337 4.10 15.30 -36.75
C TRP A 337 3.35 16.47 -37.40
N GLN A 338 2.13 16.71 -36.91
CA GLN A 338 1.35 17.86 -37.28
C GLN A 338 1.32 18.83 -36.09
N PRO A 339 1.82 20.07 -36.27
CA PRO A 339 1.77 21.07 -35.24
C PRO A 339 0.38 21.24 -34.63
N GLY A 340 0.31 21.29 -33.31
CA GLY A 340 -0.94 21.52 -32.61
C GLY A 340 -1.91 20.33 -32.59
N SER A 341 -1.55 19.18 -33.14
CA SER A 341 -2.53 18.13 -33.47
C SER A 341 -3.10 17.36 -32.27
N LYS A 342 -2.37 17.29 -31.14
CA LYS A 342 -2.77 16.53 -29.94
C LYS A 342 -2.42 17.28 -28.66
N PRO A 343 -3.22 17.16 -27.60
CA PRO A 343 -2.87 17.74 -26.29
C PRO A 343 -1.72 16.98 -25.64
N ILE A 344 -1.00 17.67 -24.77
CA ILE A 344 -0.01 17.14 -23.85
C ILE A 344 -0.69 16.91 -22.50
N TRP A 345 -0.55 15.70 -21.98
CA TRP A 345 -0.95 15.34 -20.62
C TRP A 345 0.31 15.10 -19.82
N PHE A 346 0.37 15.62 -18.60
CA PHE A 346 1.43 15.21 -17.68
C PHE A 346 0.97 13.96 -16.94
N THR A 347 1.36 12.80 -17.48
CA THR A 347 1.02 11.48 -16.97
C THR A 347 1.66 11.21 -15.61
N GLU A 348 2.75 11.91 -15.31
CA GLU A 348 3.27 12.11 -13.96
C GLU A 348 3.79 13.55 -13.79
N ILE A 349 3.55 14.14 -12.63
CA ILE A 349 4.30 15.29 -12.09
C ILE A 349 4.61 15.03 -10.63
N GLY A 350 5.72 15.55 -10.13
CA GLY A 350 5.99 15.45 -8.71
C GLY A 350 7.35 15.97 -8.33
N CYS A 351 7.50 16.24 -7.04
CA CYS A 351 8.77 16.57 -6.42
C CYS A 351 8.81 15.86 -5.07
N ALA A 352 9.94 15.24 -4.75
CA ALA A 352 10.21 14.67 -3.44
C ALA A 352 10.10 15.75 -2.35
N ALA A 353 9.57 15.40 -1.17
CA ALA A 353 9.51 16.27 0.00
C ALA A 353 10.87 16.33 0.71
N ILE A 354 11.89 16.81 0.01
CA ILE A 354 13.28 16.85 0.44
C ILE A 354 13.91 18.19 0.06
N ASP A 355 14.88 18.65 0.85
CA ASP A 355 15.66 19.86 0.60
C ASP A 355 16.11 19.91 -0.87
N LYS A 356 15.83 21.03 -1.54
CA LYS A 356 16.16 21.25 -2.96
C LYS A 356 15.65 20.15 -3.91
N GLY A 357 14.55 19.47 -3.58
CA GLY A 357 13.90 18.47 -4.43
C GLY A 357 13.65 18.96 -5.86
N THR A 358 13.35 20.25 -6.01
CA THR A 358 13.09 20.88 -7.31
C THR A 358 14.32 21.02 -8.21
N ASN A 359 15.53 20.84 -7.69
CA ASN A 359 16.75 20.78 -8.50
C ASN A 359 16.76 19.52 -9.37
N GLN A 360 16.20 18.41 -8.86
CA GLN A 360 16.04 17.16 -9.60
C GLN A 360 14.74 16.46 -9.16
N PRO A 361 13.57 16.90 -9.66
CA PRO A 361 12.27 16.35 -9.24
C PRO A 361 12.13 14.84 -9.48
N ASN A 362 12.93 14.28 -10.40
CA ASN A 362 12.95 12.86 -10.75
C ASN A 362 13.69 11.96 -9.75
N LYS A 363 14.27 12.51 -8.67
CA LYS A 363 15.03 11.72 -7.71
C LYS A 363 14.15 11.09 -6.64
N PHE A 364 14.04 9.76 -6.71
CA PHE A 364 13.36 8.91 -5.74
C PHE A 364 14.38 8.33 -4.76
N LEU A 365 14.27 8.70 -3.49
CA LEU A 365 15.16 8.16 -2.45
C LEU A 365 14.63 6.79 -2.01
N ASP A 366 15.28 5.73 -2.49
CA ASP A 366 15.08 4.36 -2.04
C ASP A 366 16.46 3.71 -1.85
N PRO A 367 16.94 3.52 -0.62
CA PRO A 367 18.27 2.95 -0.36
C PRO A 367 18.56 1.60 -1.02
N LYS A 368 17.51 0.89 -1.47
CA LYS A 368 17.62 -0.41 -2.15
C LYS A 368 17.95 -0.29 -3.64
N SER A 369 17.62 0.83 -4.29
CA SER A 369 17.79 1.01 -5.73
C SER A 369 19.12 1.67 -6.08
N SER A 370 19.73 1.23 -7.17
CA SER A 370 20.92 1.86 -7.77
C SER A 370 20.68 3.25 -8.34
N GLU A 371 19.42 3.65 -8.55
CA GLU A 371 19.06 4.99 -9.06
C GLU A 371 18.87 6.01 -7.91
N SER A 372 18.98 5.57 -6.66
CA SER A 372 18.80 6.38 -5.46
C SER A 372 19.94 7.35 -5.25
N ALA A 373 19.61 8.63 -5.27
CA ALA A 373 20.54 9.71 -4.97
C ALA A 373 19.77 10.92 -4.43
N LEU A 374 20.43 11.73 -3.62
CA LEU A 374 19.90 13.04 -3.24
C LEU A 374 19.82 13.94 -4.48
N PRO A 375 18.81 14.84 -4.54
CA PRO A 375 18.83 15.93 -5.51
C PRO A 375 20.13 16.74 -5.39
N LYS A 376 20.60 17.27 -6.52
CA LYS A 376 21.81 18.11 -6.57
C LYS A 376 21.79 19.18 -5.47
N TYR A 377 22.89 19.25 -4.71
CA TYR A 377 23.12 20.21 -3.62
C TYR A 377 22.17 20.09 -2.41
N SER A 378 21.30 19.09 -2.39
CA SER A 378 20.44 18.81 -1.24
C SER A 378 21.28 18.38 -0.03
N ASN A 379 20.89 18.85 1.15
CA ASN A 379 21.42 18.33 2.42
C ASN A 379 20.66 17.08 2.91
N GLY A 380 19.62 16.64 2.18
CA GLY A 380 18.82 15.45 2.48
C GLY A 380 17.73 15.62 3.53
N GLY A 381 17.54 16.82 4.09
CA GLY A 381 16.48 17.10 5.08
C GLY A 381 15.08 17.04 4.47
N ARG A 382 14.08 16.67 5.27
CA ARG A 382 12.65 16.69 4.87
C ARG A 382 12.19 18.12 4.61
N ASP A 383 11.52 18.34 3.49
CA ASP A 383 10.93 19.63 3.12
C ASP A 383 9.55 19.42 2.43
N ASP A 384 8.48 19.45 3.22
CA ASP A 384 7.11 19.32 2.69
C ASP A 384 6.66 20.61 1.96
N LEU A 385 7.30 21.76 2.25
CA LEU A 385 6.93 23.03 1.64
C LEU A 385 7.38 23.10 0.18
N ILE A 386 8.61 22.67 -0.12
CA ILE A 386 9.11 22.70 -1.51
C ILE A 386 8.27 21.83 -2.44
N GLN A 387 7.82 20.65 -1.97
CA GLN A 387 6.87 19.81 -2.71
C GLN A 387 5.55 20.56 -2.97
N THR A 388 5.00 21.21 -1.95
CA THR A 388 3.77 22.00 -2.07
C THR A 388 3.94 23.17 -3.06
N GLN A 389 5.06 23.89 -2.98
CA GLN A 389 5.34 25.03 -3.85
C GLN A 389 5.60 24.62 -5.30
N TYR A 390 6.28 23.49 -5.53
CA TYR A 390 6.42 22.90 -6.87
C TYR A 390 5.06 22.66 -7.52
N LEU A 391 4.14 21.96 -6.83
CA LEU A 391 2.82 21.65 -7.38
C LEU A 391 2.01 22.92 -7.65
N ARG A 392 2.08 23.91 -6.76
CA ARG A 392 1.45 25.23 -6.97
C ARG A 392 2.04 25.97 -8.16
N ALA A 393 3.37 25.96 -8.31
CA ALA A 393 4.06 26.64 -9.40
C ALA A 393 3.69 26.03 -10.75
N VAL A 394 3.80 24.70 -10.88
CA VAL A 394 3.45 23.96 -12.11
C VAL A 394 2.00 24.20 -12.49
N ARG A 395 1.07 24.03 -11.54
CA ARG A 395 -0.36 24.24 -11.79
C ARG A 395 -0.66 25.66 -12.28
N GLN A 396 -0.20 26.67 -11.54
CA GLN A 396 -0.49 28.07 -11.86
C GLN A 396 0.19 28.55 -13.14
N PHE A 397 1.32 27.97 -13.53
CA PHE A 397 2.02 28.34 -14.77
C PHE A 397 1.25 27.91 -16.01
N TRP A 398 0.73 26.69 -16.02
CA TRP A 398 0.00 26.14 -17.17
C TRP A 398 -1.48 26.53 -17.21
N GLU A 399 -2.05 26.98 -16.08
CA GLU A 399 -3.36 27.66 -16.06
C GLU A 399 -3.31 29.07 -16.64
N ASP A 400 -2.12 29.69 -16.75
CA ASP A 400 -1.98 31.01 -17.38
C ASP A 400 -2.01 30.87 -18.92
N PRO A 401 -3.02 31.43 -19.60
CA PRO A 401 -3.14 31.34 -21.05
C PRO A 401 -1.96 31.94 -21.82
N SER A 402 -1.14 32.80 -21.20
CA SER A 402 0.07 33.32 -21.87
C SER A 402 1.11 32.23 -22.14
N ASN A 403 1.12 31.18 -21.32
CA ASN A 403 2.09 30.09 -21.39
C ASN A 403 1.54 28.87 -22.13
N ASN A 404 0.21 28.75 -22.22
CA ASN A 404 -0.46 27.56 -22.70
C ASN A 404 -1.35 27.88 -23.92
N PRO A 405 -0.82 27.77 -25.15
CA PRO A 405 -1.57 28.10 -26.35
C PRO A 405 -2.73 27.13 -26.60
N VAL A 406 -3.76 27.59 -27.33
CA VAL A 406 -4.93 26.78 -27.72
C VAL A 406 -4.74 26.22 -29.14
N SER A 407 -5.16 24.97 -29.35
CA SER A 407 -5.14 24.31 -30.66
C SER A 407 -6.34 24.68 -31.52
N ASP A 408 -6.10 25.03 -32.78
CA ASP A 408 -7.16 25.15 -33.79
C ASP A 408 -7.73 23.79 -34.23
N VAL A 409 -7.10 22.66 -33.88
CA VAL A 409 -7.50 21.30 -34.29
C VAL A 409 -8.57 20.71 -33.37
N TYR A 410 -8.40 20.89 -32.06
CA TYR A 410 -9.28 20.30 -31.03
C TYR A 410 -9.90 21.34 -30.06
N ASP A 411 -9.62 22.63 -30.27
CA ASP A 411 -10.22 23.75 -29.51
C ASP A 411 -10.01 23.68 -27.98
N ALA A 412 -8.81 23.27 -27.55
CA ALA A 412 -8.39 23.28 -26.15
C ALA A 412 -6.90 23.59 -25.99
N GLU A 413 -6.45 23.79 -24.76
CA GLU A 413 -5.06 24.13 -24.42
C GLU A 413 -4.07 23.00 -24.76
N MET A 414 -2.85 23.40 -25.12
CA MET A 414 -1.72 22.51 -25.42
C MET A 414 -1.45 21.55 -24.27
N VAL A 415 -1.29 22.05 -23.04
CA VAL A 415 -1.19 21.23 -21.83
C VAL A 415 -2.53 21.26 -21.15
N ASP A 416 -3.20 20.12 -20.99
CA ASP A 416 -4.50 20.07 -20.32
C ASP A 416 -4.32 20.18 -18.79
N PRO A 417 -4.73 21.28 -18.14
CA PRO A 417 -4.58 21.41 -16.70
C PRO A 417 -5.37 20.34 -15.94
N GLY A 418 -6.50 19.86 -16.46
CA GLY A 418 -7.27 18.77 -15.87
C GLY A 418 -6.59 17.40 -15.94
N ARG A 419 -5.47 17.28 -16.67
CA ARG A 419 -4.74 16.03 -16.92
C ARG A 419 -3.27 16.13 -16.51
N MET A 420 -3.07 16.58 -15.27
CA MET A 420 -1.80 16.58 -14.57
C MET A 420 -1.87 15.64 -13.38
N PHE A 421 -1.26 14.46 -13.49
CA PHE A 421 -1.38 13.41 -12.49
C PHE A 421 -0.21 13.49 -11.51
N VAL A 422 -0.51 13.74 -10.23
CA VAL A 422 0.54 13.92 -9.22
C VAL A 422 1.02 12.57 -8.68
N TRP A 423 2.31 12.30 -8.85
CA TRP A 423 3.00 11.20 -8.19
C TRP A 423 3.43 11.63 -6.77
N ALA A 424 3.00 10.97 -5.69
CA ALA A 424 2.10 9.83 -5.64
C ALA A 424 1.09 9.87 -4.49
N TRP A 425 -0.04 9.22 -4.70
CA TRP A 425 -0.99 8.85 -3.64
C TRP A 425 -1.01 7.33 -3.47
N ASP A 426 -0.72 6.85 -2.26
CA ASP A 426 -0.74 5.44 -1.93
C ASP A 426 -2.12 5.00 -1.45
N ALA A 427 -2.58 3.82 -1.86
CA ALA A 427 -3.87 3.27 -1.43
C ALA A 427 -3.84 2.78 0.03
N ARG A 428 -2.66 2.56 0.62
CA ARG A 428 -2.52 2.20 2.03
C ARG A 428 -2.99 3.35 2.93
N PRO A 429 -3.75 3.07 4.00
CA PRO A 429 -4.35 4.11 4.83
C PRO A 429 -3.30 4.85 5.64
N TYR A 430 -3.34 6.18 5.64
CA TYR A 430 -2.53 7.04 6.52
C TYR A 430 -3.25 7.23 7.87
N PRO A 431 -2.55 7.31 9.03
CA PRO A 431 -1.08 7.35 9.21
C PRO A 431 -0.41 5.98 9.28
N PHE A 432 -1.20 4.90 9.20
CA PHE A 432 -0.67 3.55 9.27
C PHE A 432 0.40 3.32 8.22
N PHE A 433 0.17 3.64 6.95
CA PHE A 433 1.30 3.91 6.07
C PHE A 433 1.73 5.37 6.28
N PRO A 434 2.99 5.62 6.68
CA PRO A 434 4.13 4.69 6.78
C PRO A 434 4.36 4.02 8.16
N GLY A 435 3.62 4.38 9.21
CA GLY A 435 3.89 4.02 10.61
C GLY A 435 3.81 2.54 11.04
N ASP A 436 3.13 1.64 10.34
CA ASP A 436 3.03 0.20 10.66
C ASP A 436 4.14 -0.61 9.97
N GLY A 437 5.32 -0.55 10.56
CA GLY A 437 6.49 -1.30 10.09
C GLY A 437 6.35 -2.82 10.21
N SER A 438 5.33 -3.33 10.91
CA SER A 438 5.07 -4.77 11.04
C SER A 438 4.49 -5.37 9.76
N VAL A 439 3.76 -4.54 8.98
CA VAL A 439 3.18 -4.93 7.70
C VAL A 439 4.05 -4.44 6.53
N TRP A 440 4.48 -3.17 6.55
CA TRP A 440 5.17 -2.52 5.43
C TRP A 440 6.67 -2.34 5.65
N SER A 441 7.46 -2.39 4.57
CA SER A 441 8.94 -2.40 4.61
C SER A 441 9.59 -1.17 3.97
N ASP A 442 8.78 -0.27 3.43
CA ASP A 442 9.15 0.90 2.63
C ASP A 442 8.74 2.22 3.30
N GLY A 443 8.30 2.17 4.57
CA GLY A 443 7.86 3.36 5.31
C GLY A 443 8.94 4.42 5.51
N GLU A 444 10.23 4.03 5.55
CA GLU A 444 11.36 4.96 5.68
C GLU A 444 11.49 5.93 4.47
N ASN A 445 11.00 5.51 3.30
CA ASN A 445 11.07 6.33 2.09
C ASN A 445 10.02 7.46 2.11
N TYR A 446 8.93 7.32 2.90
CA TYR A 446 7.83 8.29 2.94
C TYR A 446 8.31 9.70 3.24
N ALA A 447 9.11 9.87 4.31
CA ALA A 447 9.47 11.17 4.88
C ALA A 447 10.16 12.10 3.87
N ARG A 448 10.85 11.55 2.86
CA ARG A 448 11.59 12.29 1.84
C ARG A 448 11.18 11.95 0.40
N GLY A 449 10.14 11.13 0.21
CA GLY A 449 9.64 10.77 -1.10
C GLY A 449 8.49 11.64 -1.58
N HIS A 450 7.91 11.25 -2.70
CA HIS A 450 6.87 11.98 -3.43
C HIS A 450 5.45 11.82 -2.86
N TRP A 451 5.25 10.94 -1.88
CA TRP A 451 3.93 10.64 -1.33
C TRP A 451 3.19 11.87 -0.80
N LEU A 452 1.89 11.95 -1.12
CA LEU A 452 0.98 13.01 -0.69
C LEU A 452 0.10 12.62 0.50
N ASN A 453 0.06 11.33 0.85
CA ASN A 453 -0.68 10.81 1.99
C ASN A 453 -0.33 11.61 3.25
N GLY A 454 -1.31 12.17 3.95
CA GLY A 454 -1.11 13.05 5.11
C GLY A 454 -0.60 14.47 4.81
N ARG A 455 0.16 14.68 3.72
CA ARG A 455 0.74 15.99 3.37
C ARG A 455 -0.25 16.90 2.65
N SER A 456 -1.05 16.35 1.75
CA SER A 456 -2.04 17.08 0.93
C SER A 456 -3.07 17.87 1.72
N THR A 457 -3.32 17.51 2.98
CA THR A 457 -4.26 18.18 3.88
C THR A 457 -3.65 19.40 4.58
N SER A 458 -2.32 19.53 4.56
CA SER A 458 -1.60 20.62 5.20
C SER A 458 -1.82 21.95 4.47
N ARG A 459 -1.64 23.07 5.18
CA ARG A 459 -1.80 24.43 4.63
C ARG A 459 -0.49 25.20 4.65
N THR A 460 -0.30 26.08 3.68
CA THR A 460 0.83 27.03 3.73
C THR A 460 0.63 28.00 4.89
N LEU A 461 1.72 28.36 5.58
CA LEU A 461 1.71 29.34 6.66
C LEU A 461 1.16 30.69 6.19
N ALA A 462 1.57 31.14 4.99
CA ALA A 462 1.03 32.30 4.31
C ALA A 462 -0.51 32.27 4.21
N GLY A 463 -1.08 31.14 3.81
CA GLY A 463 -2.53 30.96 3.71
C GLY A 463 -3.23 31.06 5.06
N VAL A 464 -2.70 30.41 6.10
CA VAL A 464 -3.28 30.44 7.46
C VAL A 464 -3.20 31.84 8.07
N VAL A 465 -2.07 32.53 7.93
CA VAL A 465 -1.90 33.91 8.43
C VAL A 465 -2.83 34.88 7.71
N SER A 466 -2.95 34.75 6.38
CA SER A 466 -3.87 35.55 5.58
C SER A 466 -5.33 35.36 6.01
N ASP A 467 -5.74 34.11 6.28
CA ASP A 467 -7.09 33.78 6.72
C ASP A 467 -7.41 34.36 8.11
N ILE A 468 -6.46 34.29 9.06
CA ILE A 468 -6.61 34.90 10.39
C ILE A 468 -6.72 36.43 10.29
N CYS A 469 -5.89 37.07 9.46
CA CYS A 469 -5.95 38.52 9.25
C CYS A 469 -7.27 38.94 8.59
N GLY A 470 -7.69 38.23 7.54
CA GLY A 470 -8.95 38.49 6.85
C GLY A 470 -10.16 38.34 7.78
N SER A 471 -10.18 37.31 8.62
CA SER A 471 -11.21 37.10 9.65
C SER A 471 -11.25 38.21 10.70
N ALA A 472 -10.10 38.85 10.98
CA ALA A 472 -10.00 40.00 11.86
C ALA A 472 -10.33 41.35 11.17
N GLY A 473 -10.60 41.34 9.86
CA GLY A 473 -10.87 42.54 9.06
C GLY A 473 -9.63 43.27 8.56
N VAL A 474 -8.44 42.65 8.64
CA VAL A 474 -7.18 43.22 8.14
C VAL A 474 -6.85 42.62 6.78
N THR A 475 -7.05 43.40 5.72
CA THR A 475 -6.89 42.94 4.33
C THR A 475 -5.60 43.39 3.67
N ASP A 476 -5.00 44.49 4.14
CA ASP A 476 -3.73 45.02 3.63
C ASP A 476 -2.55 44.27 4.25
N VAL A 477 -2.39 43.01 3.82
CA VAL A 477 -1.35 42.09 4.29
C VAL A 477 -0.48 41.58 3.13
N GLU A 478 0.78 41.30 3.43
CA GLU A 478 1.75 40.67 2.52
C GLU A 478 2.29 39.40 3.17
N THR A 479 2.25 38.28 2.45
CA THR A 479 2.69 36.98 2.96
C THR A 479 3.48 36.18 1.91
N ASP A 480 3.94 36.82 0.84
CA ASP A 480 4.68 36.19 -0.25
C ASP A 480 6.03 35.63 0.23
N ARG A 481 6.64 36.26 1.23
CA ARG A 481 7.89 35.86 1.88
C ARG A 481 7.68 35.07 3.17
N LEU A 482 6.48 34.54 3.38
CA LEU A 482 6.13 33.72 4.54
C LEU A 482 6.03 32.23 4.16
N PHE A 483 7.12 31.54 4.41
CA PHE A 483 7.38 30.14 4.10
C PHE A 483 7.15 29.27 5.35
N GLY A 484 6.33 28.25 5.20
CA GLY A 484 6.08 27.23 6.23
C GLY A 484 4.88 26.36 5.88
N ILE A 485 4.84 25.16 6.47
CA ILE A 485 3.71 24.24 6.37
C ILE A 485 3.07 24.08 7.74
N VAL A 486 1.75 24.27 7.79
CA VAL A 486 0.88 24.09 8.96
C VAL A 486 0.09 22.80 8.76
N ARG A 487 0.43 21.75 9.52
CA ARG A 487 -0.24 20.43 9.44
C ARG A 487 -1.60 20.44 10.12
N GLY A 488 -1.66 21.08 11.29
CA GLY A 488 -2.87 21.27 12.07
C GLY A 488 -2.67 22.44 13.01
N PHE A 489 -3.70 23.28 13.15
CA PHE A 489 -3.70 24.41 14.07
C PHE A 489 -5.10 24.59 14.64
N THR A 490 -5.22 24.55 15.97
CA THR A 490 -6.52 24.73 16.65
C THR A 490 -6.40 25.87 17.66
N PRO A 491 -6.70 27.13 17.28
CA PRO A 491 -6.60 28.24 18.21
C PRO A 491 -7.54 28.04 19.41
N ALA A 492 -7.11 28.51 20.59
CA ALA A 492 -7.92 28.39 21.80
C ALA A 492 -9.28 29.12 21.62
N PRO A 493 -10.39 28.57 22.14
CA PRO A 493 -11.69 29.22 22.06
C PRO A 493 -11.64 30.65 22.62
N GLY A 494 -12.09 31.63 21.82
CA GLY A 494 -12.08 33.04 22.19
C GLY A 494 -10.73 33.76 22.08
N ALA A 495 -9.68 33.10 21.56
CA ALA A 495 -8.41 33.76 21.28
C ALA A 495 -8.57 34.81 20.16
N GLY A 496 -8.07 36.03 20.42
CA GLY A 496 -8.00 37.07 19.40
C GLY A 496 -6.93 36.79 18.35
N ALA A 497 -7.07 37.39 17.16
CA ALA A 497 -6.18 37.16 16.01
C ALA A 497 -4.68 37.29 16.35
N ARG A 498 -4.30 38.32 17.13
CA ARG A 498 -2.91 38.51 17.57
C ARG A 498 -2.37 37.32 18.38
N ALA A 499 -3.17 36.76 19.28
CA ALA A 499 -2.75 35.62 20.10
C ALA A 499 -2.58 34.36 19.24
N SER A 500 -3.49 34.14 18.29
CA SER A 500 -3.39 33.05 17.33
C SER A 500 -2.15 33.18 16.44
N LEU A 501 -1.90 34.38 15.91
CA LEU A 501 -0.70 34.67 15.11
C LEU A 501 0.59 34.49 15.91
N GLN A 502 0.62 34.90 17.19
CA GLN A 502 1.82 34.78 18.02
C GLN A 502 2.36 33.35 18.08
N ASN A 503 1.48 32.35 18.21
CA ASN A 503 1.89 30.94 18.23
C ASN A 503 2.57 30.54 16.91
N LEU A 504 1.97 30.93 15.78
CA LEU A 504 2.53 30.67 14.45
C LEU A 504 3.89 31.37 14.27
N LEU A 505 3.95 32.67 14.56
CA LEU A 505 5.16 33.47 14.36
C LEU A 505 6.34 32.96 15.20
N LEU A 506 6.09 32.53 16.45
CA LEU A 506 7.11 31.93 17.31
C LEU A 506 7.60 30.58 16.79
N THR A 507 6.69 29.71 16.35
CA THR A 507 7.02 28.37 15.85
C THR A 507 7.79 28.42 14.52
N TYR A 508 7.40 29.28 13.58
CA TYR A 508 8.05 29.35 12.26
C TYR A 508 9.16 30.40 12.17
N GLY A 509 9.47 31.10 13.28
CA GLY A 509 10.52 32.12 13.30
C GLY A 509 10.21 33.24 12.31
N ALA A 510 9.00 33.79 12.36
CA ALA A 510 8.53 34.82 11.45
C ALA A 510 8.23 36.12 12.18
N ASP A 511 8.35 37.23 11.45
CA ASP A 511 8.04 38.57 11.94
C ASP A 511 6.80 39.12 11.24
N ALA A 512 6.02 39.92 11.97
CA ALA A 512 4.93 40.73 11.46
C ALA A 512 5.35 42.19 11.56
N ILE A 513 5.55 42.82 10.40
CA ILE A 513 6.19 44.13 10.29
C ILE A 513 5.21 45.09 9.61
N GLU A 514 5.04 46.28 10.17
CA GLU A 514 4.30 47.33 9.47
C GLU A 514 5.24 48.11 8.52
N ARG A 515 4.79 48.28 7.28
CA ARG A 515 5.45 49.05 6.23
C ARG A 515 4.39 49.77 5.41
N ASP A 516 4.41 51.11 5.44
CA ASP A 516 3.57 51.98 4.61
C ASP A 516 2.06 51.65 4.67
N GLY A 517 1.56 51.31 5.87
CA GLY A 517 0.17 50.96 6.12
C GLY A 517 -0.17 49.49 5.85
N LYS A 518 0.79 48.67 5.41
CA LYS A 518 0.63 47.24 5.13
C LYS A 518 1.32 46.40 6.20
N LEU A 519 0.70 45.29 6.60
CA LEU A 519 1.36 44.29 7.45
C LEU A 519 2.10 43.27 6.58
N VAL A 520 3.42 43.32 6.63
CA VAL A 520 4.32 42.40 5.92
C VAL A 520 4.74 41.28 6.86
N PHE A 521 4.38 40.05 6.49
CA PHE A 521 4.81 38.85 7.19
C PHE A 521 5.93 38.17 6.40
N ARG A 522 7.05 37.90 7.08
CA ARG A 522 8.18 37.20 6.49
C ARG A 522 8.90 36.33 7.51
N ASN A 523 9.49 35.21 7.08
CA ASN A 523 10.42 34.49 7.95
C ASN A 523 11.63 35.38 8.28
N ARG A 524 12.19 35.19 9.47
CA ARG A 524 13.44 35.84 9.88
C ARG A 524 14.57 35.35 9.00
N SER A 525 15.37 36.30 8.53
CA SER A 525 16.56 36.03 7.74
C SER A 525 17.61 37.10 7.98
N VAL A 526 18.87 36.71 7.81
CA VAL A 526 20.05 37.57 8.01
C VAL A 526 20.72 37.86 6.66
N ARG A 527 20.02 37.63 5.53
CA ARG A 527 20.54 37.85 4.18
C ARG A 527 20.76 39.35 3.90
N SER A 528 21.94 39.68 3.36
CA SER A 528 22.35 41.03 2.91
C SER A 528 22.11 42.16 3.92
N PRO A 529 22.71 42.10 5.13
CA PRO A 529 22.53 43.14 6.13
C PRO A 529 23.15 44.46 5.66
N GLN A 530 22.44 45.58 5.86
CA GLN A 530 23.00 46.90 5.56
C GLN A 530 24.11 47.24 6.55
N ILE A 531 25.24 47.76 6.06
CA ILE A 531 26.37 48.12 6.92
C ILE A 531 26.07 49.48 7.55
N VAL A 532 26.10 49.54 8.89
CA VAL A 532 25.99 50.77 9.66
C VAL A 532 27.35 51.08 10.27
N THR A 533 27.90 52.24 9.89
CA THR A 533 29.17 52.77 10.38
C THR A 533 28.93 53.98 11.28
N LEU A 534 30.00 54.51 11.89
CA LEU A 534 29.91 55.73 12.72
C LEU A 534 29.38 56.94 11.95
N ASP A 535 29.66 57.04 10.65
CA ASP A 535 29.25 58.18 9.82
C ASP A 535 27.75 58.16 9.50
N ASP A 536 27.11 57.00 9.66
CA ASP A 536 25.66 56.81 9.43
C ASP A 536 24.81 57.17 10.66
N LEU A 537 25.45 57.35 11.82
CA LEU A 537 24.77 57.58 13.10
C LEU A 537 24.46 59.05 13.33
N ALA A 538 23.29 59.33 13.89
CA ALA A 538 22.94 60.67 14.35
C ALA A 538 23.44 60.92 15.77
N SER A 539 23.86 62.15 16.05
CA SER A 539 24.27 62.61 17.38
C SER A 539 23.19 63.48 18.03
N GLY A 540 22.88 63.21 19.31
CA GLY A 540 21.96 63.99 20.14
C GLY A 540 22.56 64.33 21.51
N GLU A 541 22.00 65.31 22.22
CA GLU A 541 22.49 65.69 23.56
C GLU A 541 22.41 64.50 24.54
N GLY A 542 23.57 64.04 25.02
CA GLY A 542 23.69 63.01 26.06
C GLY A 542 23.74 61.55 25.58
N ALA A 543 23.73 61.27 24.27
CA ALA A 543 23.79 59.91 23.73
C ALA A 543 25.23 59.48 23.39
N SER A 544 25.62 58.25 23.73
CA SER A 544 26.75 57.59 23.05
C SER A 544 26.36 57.32 21.60
N ALA A 545 27.32 57.33 20.67
CA ALA A 545 27.05 57.07 19.24
C ALA A 545 26.33 55.72 19.04
N ILE A 546 26.67 54.74 19.88
CA ILE A 546 25.96 53.47 20.02
C ILE A 546 26.08 52.99 21.47
N ALA A 547 25.04 52.34 21.99
CA ALA A 547 25.02 51.70 23.30
C ALA A 547 24.74 50.21 23.11
N CYS A 548 25.51 49.34 23.79
CA CYS A 548 25.29 47.90 23.79
C CYS A 548 24.95 47.42 25.20
N THR A 549 23.90 46.63 25.31
CA THR A 549 23.46 45.99 26.57
C THR A 549 23.49 44.48 26.38
N ARG A 550 24.08 43.77 27.33
CA ARG A 550 24.08 42.30 27.36
C ARG A 550 23.24 41.81 28.54
N ALA A 551 22.23 40.99 28.27
CA ALA A 551 21.39 40.42 29.32
C ALA A 551 22.18 39.53 30.31
N PRO A 552 21.83 39.51 31.61
CA PRO A 552 22.48 38.68 32.62
C PRO A 552 22.40 37.19 32.30
N GLU A 553 23.44 36.43 32.68
CA GLU A 553 23.47 34.99 32.44
C GLU A 553 22.40 34.22 33.24
N ALA A 554 22.07 34.70 34.44
CA ALA A 554 21.06 34.08 35.32
C ALA A 554 19.62 34.16 34.79
N GLU A 555 19.34 35.01 33.80
CA GLU A 555 18.02 35.17 33.19
C GLU A 555 17.83 34.27 31.95
N ILE A 556 18.88 33.55 31.55
CA ILE A 556 18.83 32.64 30.40
C ILE A 556 18.45 31.26 30.88
N SER A 557 17.47 30.67 30.22
CA SER A 557 17.15 29.27 30.46
C SER A 557 18.16 28.36 29.77
N GLY A 558 18.83 27.51 30.55
CA GLY A 558 19.67 26.42 30.03
C GLY A 558 18.87 25.30 29.34
N ARG A 559 17.54 25.32 29.51
CA ARG A 559 16.61 24.32 28.96
C ARG A 559 15.34 24.98 28.42
N VAL A 560 14.94 24.60 27.22
CA VAL A 560 13.68 25.04 26.58
C VAL A 560 12.82 23.81 26.31
N ARG A 561 11.54 23.89 26.66
CA ARG A 561 10.54 22.83 26.46
C ARG A 561 9.39 23.33 25.61
N LEU A 562 8.95 22.49 24.68
CA LEU A 562 7.76 22.72 23.86
C LEU A 562 6.76 21.57 24.02
N GLY A 563 5.53 21.88 24.43
CA GLY A 563 4.37 21.00 24.34
C GLY A 563 3.63 21.18 23.01
N PHE A 564 3.29 20.09 22.34
CA PHE A 564 2.63 20.07 21.02
C PHE A 564 1.78 18.79 20.83
N VAL A 565 1.00 18.73 19.76
CA VAL A 565 0.28 17.51 19.35
C VAL A 565 1.09 16.77 18.28
N GLU A 566 1.39 15.50 18.48
CA GLU A 566 2.22 14.71 17.55
C GLU A 566 1.47 14.37 16.26
N ALA A 567 2.00 14.82 15.11
CA ALA A 567 1.55 14.44 13.78
C ALA A 567 1.98 13.00 13.43
N ASP A 568 1.46 12.47 12.32
CA ASP A 568 1.85 11.16 11.77
C ASP A 568 1.56 9.96 12.73
N ALA A 569 0.72 10.15 13.76
CA ALA A 569 0.38 9.18 14.80
C ALA A 569 -1.08 9.33 15.32
N ASP A 570 -1.35 8.90 16.55
CA ASP A 570 -2.66 8.98 17.23
C ASP A 570 -3.02 10.39 17.77
N TYR A 571 -2.28 11.44 17.36
CA TYR A 571 -2.49 12.84 17.79
C TYR A 571 -2.43 13.03 19.32
N GLU A 572 -1.49 12.34 19.97
CA GLU A 572 -1.25 12.51 21.41
C GLU A 572 -0.48 13.81 21.71
N VAL A 573 -0.68 14.36 22.90
CA VAL A 573 0.14 15.47 23.39
C VAL A 573 1.53 14.96 23.76
N ARG A 574 2.56 15.58 23.20
CA ARG A 574 3.98 15.29 23.44
C ARG A 574 4.73 16.54 23.88
N SER A 575 5.93 16.34 24.42
CA SER A 575 6.84 17.43 24.75
C SER A 575 8.27 17.08 24.36
N VAL A 576 9.00 18.04 23.79
CA VAL A 576 10.44 17.93 23.50
C VAL A 576 11.23 18.99 24.25
N ASP A 577 12.48 18.67 24.55
CA ASP A 577 13.41 19.53 25.28
C ASP A 577 14.73 19.73 24.51
N ALA A 578 15.22 20.96 24.48
CA ALA A 578 16.61 21.27 24.15
C ALA A 578 17.36 21.71 25.40
N ILE A 579 18.57 21.19 25.62
CA ILE A 579 19.42 21.49 26.77
C ILE A 579 20.80 21.92 26.28
N PHE A 580 21.32 23.01 26.83
CA PHE A 580 22.68 23.45 26.51
C PHE A 580 23.73 22.55 27.22
N PRO A 581 24.72 21.98 26.50
CA PRO A 581 25.60 20.93 27.05
C PRO A 581 26.42 21.29 28.31
N ASP A 582 26.81 22.57 28.45
CA ASP A 582 27.76 23.01 29.49
C ASP A 582 27.09 23.53 30.79
N GLU A 583 25.76 23.44 30.92
CA GLU A 583 25.03 23.96 32.08
C GLU A 583 24.36 22.85 32.91
N ALA A 584 24.69 22.79 34.22
CA ALA A 584 23.91 22.05 35.20
C ALA A 584 22.60 22.82 35.49
N SER A 585 21.55 22.51 34.72
CA SER A 585 20.26 23.23 34.63
C SER A 585 19.69 23.75 35.97
N VAL A 586 19.38 25.05 36.04
CA VAL A 586 18.64 25.69 37.16
C VAL A 586 17.32 26.37 36.70
N GLY A 587 17.16 26.67 35.41
CA GLY A 587 15.96 27.27 34.81
C GLY A 587 15.39 26.44 33.66
N LEU A 588 14.05 26.35 33.60
CA LEU A 588 13.26 25.73 32.54
C LEU A 588 12.30 26.79 31.96
N ALA A 589 12.38 27.03 30.64
CA ALA A 589 11.40 27.83 29.91
C ALA A 589 10.48 26.87 29.16
N GLU A 590 9.21 26.88 29.51
CA GLU A 590 8.20 25.98 28.94
C GLU A 590 7.17 26.80 28.15
N SER A 591 6.80 26.28 26.97
CA SER A 591 5.75 26.85 26.14
C SER A 591 4.92 25.73 25.52
N GLU A 592 3.65 25.98 25.31
CA GLU A 592 2.74 25.06 24.62
C GLU A 592 2.20 25.76 23.38
N VAL A 593 2.19 25.05 22.25
CA VAL A 593 1.61 25.54 21.00
C VAL A 593 0.45 24.64 20.58
N PRO A 594 -0.69 25.21 20.15
CA PRO A 594 -1.83 24.42 19.70
C PRO A 594 -1.66 24.02 18.22
N LEU A 595 -0.47 23.54 17.89
CA LEU A 595 -0.06 23.08 16.56
C LEU A 595 0.17 21.58 16.59
N THR A 596 -0.17 20.94 15.48
CA THR A 596 0.25 19.58 15.20
C THR A 596 1.61 19.63 14.50
N LEU A 597 2.63 19.03 15.10
CA LEU A 597 4.01 19.02 14.60
C LEU A 597 4.54 17.58 14.60
N THR A 598 5.48 17.28 13.72
CA THR A 598 6.32 16.08 13.90
C THR A 598 7.30 16.30 15.05
N SER A 599 7.82 15.22 15.64
CA SER A 599 8.84 15.31 16.68
C SER A 599 10.09 16.05 16.20
N GLY A 600 10.52 15.82 14.95
CA GLY A 600 11.64 16.53 14.34
C GLY A 600 11.39 18.03 14.16
N GLU A 601 10.18 18.42 13.72
CA GLU A 601 9.78 19.84 13.63
C GLU A 601 9.81 20.51 15.01
N ALA A 602 9.22 19.86 16.02
CA ALA A 602 9.20 20.38 17.39
C ALA A 602 10.62 20.51 17.97
N ARG A 603 11.50 19.54 17.70
CA ARG A 603 12.93 19.57 18.05
C ARG A 603 13.64 20.77 17.42
N GLY A 604 13.47 20.96 16.11
CA GLY A 604 14.04 22.09 15.39
C GLY A 604 13.59 23.44 15.96
N VAL A 605 12.34 23.54 16.42
CA VAL A 605 11.82 24.74 17.08
C VAL A 605 12.51 25.03 18.41
N VAL A 606 12.65 24.03 19.30
CA VAL A 606 13.29 24.24 20.61
C VAL A 606 14.80 24.48 20.51
N ASP A 607 15.48 23.82 19.56
CA ASP A 607 16.89 24.05 19.27
C ASP A 607 17.11 25.48 18.75
N ARG A 608 16.23 25.95 17.86
CA ARG A 608 16.22 27.33 17.40
C ARG A 608 15.95 28.31 18.54
N TRP A 609 14.92 28.10 19.36
CA TRP A 609 14.61 28.99 20.50
C TRP A 609 15.74 29.07 21.52
N LEU A 610 16.38 27.94 21.85
CA LEU A 610 17.53 27.90 22.76
C LEU A 610 18.70 28.73 22.20
N SER A 611 18.93 28.63 20.88
CA SER A 611 20.00 29.37 20.19
C SER A 611 19.67 30.86 20.06
N GLU A 612 18.45 31.20 19.62
CA GLU A 612 17.94 32.58 19.54
C GLU A 612 18.02 33.28 20.90
N ALA A 613 17.55 32.66 21.98
CA ALA A 613 17.54 33.27 23.31
C ALA A 613 18.95 33.60 23.82
N ARG A 614 19.96 32.83 23.44
CA ARG A 614 21.37 33.09 23.80
C ARG A 614 22.01 34.16 22.93
N VAL A 615 21.71 34.17 21.64
CA VAL A 615 22.24 35.17 20.70
C VAL A 615 21.59 36.53 20.96
N ALA A 616 20.28 36.57 21.17
CA ALA A 616 19.49 37.77 21.43
C ALA A 616 19.78 38.47 22.78
N ARG A 617 20.74 37.99 23.56
CA ARG A 617 21.21 38.65 24.79
C ARG A 617 21.81 40.02 24.52
N ASP A 618 22.45 40.17 23.36
CA ASP A 618 23.12 41.41 22.98
C ASP A 618 22.12 42.32 22.26
N MET A 619 21.90 43.50 22.82
CA MET A 619 21.03 44.52 22.27
C MET A 619 21.84 45.78 21.98
N ALA A 620 21.61 46.40 20.83
CA ALA A 620 22.20 47.66 20.44
C ALA A 620 21.13 48.76 20.40
N ALA A 621 21.43 49.91 20.98
CA ALA A 621 20.62 51.11 20.89
C ALA A 621 21.43 52.24 20.26
N PHE A 622 20.90 52.87 19.21
CA PHE A 622 21.56 53.95 18.48
C PHE A 622 20.53 54.86 17.81
N ALA A 623 20.98 55.99 17.28
CA ALA A 623 20.13 56.93 16.56
C ALA A 623 20.56 57.04 15.10
N LEU A 624 19.60 57.07 14.18
CA LEU A 624 19.81 57.30 12.76
C LEU A 624 19.21 58.66 12.35
N PRO A 625 19.75 59.33 11.32
CA PRO A 625 19.18 60.53 10.78
C PRO A 625 17.83 60.24 10.08
N PRO A 626 16.93 61.23 9.96
CA PRO A 626 15.66 61.07 9.22
C PRO A 626 15.84 60.64 7.76
N SER A 627 17.01 60.89 7.16
CA SER A 627 17.35 60.48 5.80
C SER A 627 17.66 58.99 5.64
N SER A 628 17.75 58.23 6.74
CA SER A 628 17.95 56.78 6.67
C SER A 628 16.65 56.08 6.30
N ASP A 629 16.71 55.10 5.40
CA ASP A 629 15.56 54.28 4.99
C ASP A 629 15.36 53.05 5.90
N LEU A 630 16.24 52.82 6.88
CA LEU A 630 16.15 51.70 7.82
C LEU A 630 14.91 51.82 8.70
N SER A 631 14.24 50.69 8.93
CA SER A 631 13.02 50.62 9.73
C SER A 631 12.89 49.26 10.47
N ALA A 632 11.82 49.11 11.27
CA ALA A 632 11.60 47.93 12.12
C ALA A 632 11.57 46.62 11.31
N GLY A 633 12.31 45.60 11.73
CA GLY A 633 12.44 44.32 11.05
C GLY A 633 13.62 44.24 10.08
N ASP A 634 14.30 45.34 9.75
CA ASP A 634 15.50 45.30 8.91
C ASP A 634 16.72 44.79 9.69
N THR A 635 17.66 44.19 8.96
CA THR A 635 18.88 43.62 9.54
C THR A 635 20.08 44.48 9.15
N VAL A 636 20.87 44.89 10.14
CA VAL A 636 22.07 45.72 9.97
C VAL A 636 23.31 45.00 10.47
N ARG A 637 24.43 45.20 9.78
CA ARG A 637 25.75 44.83 10.26
C ARG A 637 26.39 46.07 10.88
N ILE A 638 26.63 46.02 12.18
CA ILE A 638 27.25 47.10 12.93
C ILE A 638 28.74 46.77 13.03
N ASP A 639 29.59 47.70 12.60
CA ASP A 639 31.05 47.63 12.72
C ASP A 639 31.55 48.92 13.36
N VAL A 640 31.21 49.11 14.64
CA VAL A 640 31.46 50.36 15.38
C VAL A 640 32.08 50.06 16.74
N GLY A 641 33.38 50.30 16.86
CA GLY A 641 34.13 50.05 18.10
C GLY A 641 34.02 48.59 18.55
N ASP A 642 33.64 48.37 19.80
CA ASP A 642 33.44 47.04 20.39
C ASP A 642 32.08 46.40 20.01
N VAL A 643 31.17 47.14 19.37
CA VAL A 643 29.87 46.64 18.91
C VAL A 643 30.03 46.12 17.49
N GLN A 644 30.16 44.80 17.37
CA GLN A 644 30.51 44.13 16.12
C GLN A 644 29.54 43.02 15.80
N GLY A 645 28.97 43.04 14.59
CA GLY A 645 28.21 41.95 13.96
C GLY A 645 26.75 42.31 13.65
N THR A 646 25.87 41.32 13.53
CA THR A 646 24.59 41.51 12.86
C THR A 646 23.42 41.64 13.82
N TYR A 647 22.60 42.67 13.64
CA TYR A 647 21.47 43.01 14.51
C TYR A 647 20.20 43.22 13.68
N ARG A 648 19.06 42.74 14.16
CA ARG A 648 17.74 43.06 13.62
C ARG A 648 17.15 44.23 14.41
N ILE A 649 16.61 45.22 13.72
CA ILE A 649 15.92 46.36 14.35
C ILE A 649 14.55 45.90 14.83
N ASP A 650 14.27 45.97 16.13
CA ASP A 650 12.97 45.57 16.70
C ASP A 650 12.05 46.77 16.92
N ARG A 651 12.62 47.91 17.29
CA ARG A 651 11.87 49.12 17.58
C ARG A 651 12.48 50.34 16.91
N VAL A 652 11.61 51.14 16.31
CA VAL A 652 11.95 52.47 15.79
C VAL A 652 11.00 53.48 16.41
N ALA A 653 11.55 54.50 17.07
CA ALA A 653 10.79 55.66 17.52
C ALA A 653 11.24 56.89 16.73
N ASP A 654 10.33 57.43 15.91
CA ASP A 654 10.59 58.61 15.10
C ASP A 654 10.05 59.88 15.78
N GLY A 655 10.95 60.81 16.10
CA GLY A 655 10.64 62.10 16.71
C GLY A 655 11.52 63.23 16.20
N GLY A 656 12.04 63.12 14.96
CA GLY A 656 13.04 64.02 14.37
C GLY A 656 14.47 63.45 14.35
N LEU A 657 14.73 62.45 15.19
CA LEU A 657 15.79 61.45 15.04
C LEU A 657 15.12 60.07 15.10
N LYS A 658 15.61 59.10 14.32
CA LYS A 658 15.12 57.72 14.39
C LYS A 658 15.87 57.00 15.51
N GLN A 659 15.24 56.80 16.66
CA GLN A 659 15.81 56.01 17.74
C GLN A 659 15.58 54.52 17.47
N ILE A 660 16.67 53.75 17.45
CA ILE A 660 16.70 52.34 17.08
C ILE A 660 17.03 51.51 18.31
N GLU A 661 16.21 50.48 18.55
CA GLU A 661 16.56 49.35 19.43
C GLU A 661 16.66 48.11 18.55
N ALA A 662 17.82 47.46 18.55
CA ALA A 662 18.13 46.32 17.73
C ALA A 662 18.65 45.15 18.58
N VAL A 663 18.35 43.93 18.16
CA VAL A 663 18.72 42.70 18.85
C VAL A 663 19.66 41.89 17.98
N ARG A 664 20.66 41.25 18.59
CA ARG A 664 21.63 40.42 17.89
C ARG A 664 20.95 39.23 17.21
N VAL A 665 21.34 38.94 15.97
CA VAL A 665 20.87 37.80 15.18
C VAL A 665 22.03 37.15 14.41
N GLU A 666 21.90 35.86 14.10
CA GLU A 666 22.89 35.12 13.32
C GLU A 666 22.20 34.26 12.25
N ALA A 667 22.83 34.16 11.07
CA ALA A 667 22.24 33.47 9.92
C ALA A 667 22.04 31.97 10.19
N GLY A 668 23.05 31.31 10.77
CA GLY A 668 23.06 29.87 11.01
C GLY A 668 21.99 29.35 11.96
N ILE A 669 21.21 30.23 12.62
CA ILE A 669 20.07 29.85 13.47
C ILE A 669 18.84 29.48 12.64
N TYR A 670 18.68 30.11 11.47
CA TYR A 670 17.50 29.97 10.62
C TYR A 670 17.73 29.00 9.44
N ASP A 671 18.99 28.67 9.15
CA ASP A 671 19.43 27.80 8.05
C ASP A 671 19.79 26.37 8.54
N VAL A 672 19.01 25.81 9.47
CA VAL A 672 19.25 24.45 10.02
C VAL A 672 18.21 23.48 9.49
N ALA A 673 18.67 22.34 8.95
CA ALA A 673 17.78 21.27 8.53
C ALA A 673 16.97 20.72 9.72
N ILE A 674 15.68 20.44 9.49
CA ILE A 674 14.84 19.81 10.50
C ILE A 674 15.45 18.44 10.85
N PRO A 675 15.78 18.16 12.12
CA PRO A 675 16.28 16.86 12.53
C PRO A 675 15.32 15.75 12.13
N GLU A 676 15.85 14.68 11.54
CA GLU A 676 15.05 13.48 11.32
C GLU A 676 14.83 12.77 12.65
N ASP A 677 13.57 12.71 13.08
CA ASP A 677 13.12 11.74 14.05
C ASP A 677 12.39 10.61 13.28
N GLY A 678 12.60 9.37 13.71
CA GLY A 678 11.92 8.22 13.11
C GLY A 678 10.40 8.39 13.10
N SER A 679 9.71 7.68 12.20
CA SER A 679 8.24 7.72 12.18
C SER A 679 7.70 7.21 13.51
N PRO A 680 6.77 7.93 14.17
CA PRO A 680 6.10 7.42 15.35
C PRO A 680 5.42 6.09 15.00
N GLY A 681 5.64 5.07 15.82
CA GLY A 681 5.06 3.74 15.58
C GLY A 681 3.55 3.81 15.74
N VAL A 682 2.81 3.50 14.67
CA VAL A 682 1.35 3.38 14.72
C VAL A 682 1.00 1.91 14.99
N GLY A 683 -0.05 1.67 15.78
CA GLY A 683 -0.56 0.31 16.00
C GLY A 683 -1.02 -0.34 14.68
N PRO A 684 -1.04 -1.68 14.59
CA PRO A 684 -1.36 -2.36 13.33
C PRO A 684 -2.81 -2.17 12.89
N VAL A 685 -3.04 -2.05 11.57
CA VAL A 685 -4.41 -2.08 11.00
C VAL A 685 -4.83 -3.50 10.77
N ALA A 686 -5.94 -3.90 11.40
CA ALA A 686 -6.71 -5.06 10.95
C ALA A 686 -7.82 -4.59 10.01
N ALA A 687 -7.64 -4.80 8.70
CA ALA A 687 -8.77 -4.66 7.77
C ALA A 687 -9.88 -5.64 8.19
N PRO A 688 -11.16 -5.24 8.14
CA PRO A 688 -12.28 -6.10 8.47
C PRO A 688 -12.47 -7.14 7.36
N LEU A 689 -11.63 -8.18 7.36
CA LEU A 689 -11.67 -9.27 6.41
C LEU A 689 -12.71 -10.32 6.84
N PRO A 690 -13.31 -11.06 5.88
CA PRO A 690 -14.12 -12.22 6.18
C PRO A 690 -13.39 -13.23 7.07
N VAL A 691 -14.11 -13.82 8.02
CA VAL A 691 -13.60 -14.90 8.86
C VAL A 691 -13.85 -16.25 8.19
N TRP A 692 -12.95 -17.21 8.38
CA TRP A 692 -13.25 -18.62 8.07
C TRP A 692 -14.10 -19.16 9.21
N ALA A 693 -15.37 -19.47 8.93
CA ALA A 693 -16.31 -19.97 9.92
C ALA A 693 -16.92 -21.31 9.47
N GLU A 694 -16.96 -22.27 10.39
CA GLU A 694 -17.60 -23.58 10.22
C GLU A 694 -18.67 -23.74 11.28
N VAL A 695 -19.89 -24.09 10.86
CA VAL A 695 -20.98 -24.49 11.75
C VAL A 695 -21.17 -25.98 11.57
N LEU A 696 -21.00 -26.76 12.63
CA LEU A 696 -21.00 -28.22 12.56
C LEU A 696 -21.67 -28.87 13.76
N ASP A 697 -22.22 -30.06 13.55
CA ASP A 697 -22.65 -30.91 14.65
C ASP A 697 -21.47 -31.74 15.14
N LEU A 698 -21.27 -31.80 16.45
CA LEU A 698 -20.26 -32.65 17.06
C LEU A 698 -20.93 -33.76 17.88
N PRO A 699 -20.29 -34.94 18.02
CA PRO A 699 -20.73 -35.92 19.00
C PRO A 699 -20.60 -35.37 20.43
N ALA A 700 -21.27 -36.02 21.39
CA ALA A 700 -21.15 -35.65 22.79
C ALA A 700 -19.71 -35.91 23.29
N ALA A 701 -19.03 -34.86 23.75
CA ALA A 701 -17.72 -35.00 24.37
C ALA A 701 -17.82 -35.78 25.69
N PRO A 702 -16.81 -36.59 26.06
CA PRO A 702 -16.79 -37.30 27.34
C PRO A 702 -17.04 -36.35 28.52
N GLY A 703 -17.99 -36.70 29.39
CA GLY A 703 -18.35 -35.90 30.57
C GLY A 703 -19.18 -34.64 30.30
N ARG A 704 -19.60 -34.39 29.05
CA ARG A 704 -20.60 -33.35 28.72
C ARG A 704 -21.96 -33.96 28.44
N SER A 705 -23.02 -33.21 28.77
CA SER A 705 -24.38 -33.59 28.39
C SER A 705 -24.54 -33.48 26.87
N ALA A 706 -25.18 -34.48 26.27
CA ALA A 706 -25.54 -34.44 24.86
C ALA A 706 -26.56 -33.29 24.61
N SER A 707 -26.33 -32.51 23.56
CA SER A 707 -27.10 -31.30 23.24
C SER A 707 -27.61 -31.30 21.79
N GLU A 708 -28.65 -30.54 21.53
CA GLU A 708 -29.16 -30.27 20.17
C GLU A 708 -28.34 -29.22 19.43
N ALA A 709 -27.53 -28.47 20.17
CA ALA A 709 -26.86 -27.28 19.68
C ALA A 709 -25.71 -27.63 18.72
N PRO A 710 -25.65 -26.96 17.54
CA PRO A 710 -24.47 -27.01 16.70
C PRO A 710 -23.34 -26.18 17.33
N TRP A 711 -22.12 -26.47 16.90
CA TRP A 711 -20.92 -25.73 17.28
C TRP A 711 -20.51 -24.79 16.17
N VAL A 712 -19.94 -23.65 16.56
CA VAL A 712 -19.25 -22.73 15.64
C VAL A 712 -17.76 -22.72 15.96
N ALA A 713 -16.95 -22.84 14.91
CA ALA A 713 -15.53 -22.56 14.93
C ALA A 713 -15.26 -21.40 13.97
N ALA A 714 -14.54 -20.38 14.44
CA ALA A 714 -14.16 -19.24 13.62
C ALA A 714 -12.66 -18.96 13.73
N SER A 715 -12.00 -18.67 12.61
CA SER A 715 -10.59 -18.32 12.57
C SER A 715 -10.32 -17.29 11.46
N SER A 716 -9.32 -16.43 11.66
CA SER A 716 -8.86 -15.48 10.64
C SER A 716 -7.46 -14.97 10.93
N ARG A 717 -6.80 -14.38 9.92
CA ARG A 717 -5.50 -13.75 10.04
C ARG A 717 -5.47 -12.46 9.19
N PRO A 718 -5.37 -11.26 9.80
CA PRO A 718 -5.40 -11.00 11.24
C PRO A 718 -6.74 -11.38 11.89
N TRP A 719 -6.75 -11.57 13.21
CA TRP A 719 -7.99 -11.79 13.97
C TRP A 719 -8.65 -10.45 14.26
N PRO A 720 -9.95 -10.27 13.94
CA PRO A 720 -10.62 -8.97 14.08
C PRO A 720 -10.97 -8.60 15.53
N GLY A 721 -10.64 -9.46 16.51
CA GLY A 721 -11.19 -9.37 17.85
C GLY A 721 -12.46 -10.20 17.95
N ASP A 722 -13.50 -9.67 18.57
CA ASP A 722 -14.77 -10.37 18.75
C ASP A 722 -15.46 -10.66 17.41
N VAL A 723 -15.94 -11.89 17.23
CA VAL A 723 -16.69 -12.33 16.04
C VAL A 723 -18.14 -12.60 16.43
N ALA A 724 -19.06 -11.82 15.88
CA ALA A 724 -20.49 -11.95 16.13
C ALA A 724 -21.11 -13.05 15.27
N VAL A 725 -21.98 -13.88 15.86
CA VAL A 725 -22.73 -14.94 15.19
C VAL A 725 -24.21 -14.58 15.20
N TYR A 726 -24.74 -14.21 14.05
CA TYR A 726 -26.17 -13.97 13.85
C TYR A 726 -26.82 -15.20 13.23
N SER A 727 -28.09 -15.48 13.54
CA SER A 727 -28.87 -16.46 12.79
C SER A 727 -30.20 -15.91 12.28
N SER A 728 -30.68 -16.55 11.21
CA SER A 728 -31.96 -16.24 10.57
C SER A 728 -32.64 -17.51 10.08
N ARG A 729 -33.98 -17.50 10.11
CA ARG A 729 -34.82 -18.55 9.51
C ARG A 729 -35.32 -18.18 8.11
N ASP A 730 -35.60 -16.89 7.89
CA ASP A 730 -36.19 -16.35 6.66
C ASP A 730 -35.14 -15.69 5.75
N GLY A 731 -33.92 -15.47 6.24
CA GLY A 731 -32.86 -14.74 5.55
C GLY A 731 -33.04 -13.22 5.55
N ALA A 732 -34.08 -12.71 6.23
CA ALA A 732 -34.41 -11.29 6.29
C ALA A 732 -34.24 -10.72 7.70
N SER A 733 -34.61 -11.50 8.73
CA SER A 733 -34.52 -11.10 10.13
C SER A 733 -33.33 -11.78 10.80
N TRP A 734 -32.34 -11.01 11.23
CA TRP A 734 -31.10 -11.50 11.85
C TRP A 734 -31.13 -11.26 13.37
N ARG A 735 -30.86 -12.31 14.14
CA ARG A 735 -30.75 -12.24 15.61
C ARG A 735 -29.34 -12.62 16.03
N LEU A 736 -28.71 -11.84 16.90
CA LEU A 736 -27.44 -12.21 17.52
C LEU A 736 -27.66 -13.43 18.42
N ASP A 737 -26.94 -14.51 18.13
CA ASP A 737 -26.97 -15.74 18.90
C ASP A 737 -25.82 -15.79 19.92
N ASP A 738 -24.60 -15.42 19.51
CA ASP A 738 -23.41 -15.40 20.38
C ASP A 738 -22.27 -14.51 19.84
N VAL A 739 -21.19 -14.37 20.62
CA VAL A 739 -19.93 -13.69 20.26
C VAL A 739 -18.75 -14.61 20.56
N VAL A 740 -17.97 -14.94 19.53
CA VAL A 740 -16.74 -15.74 19.63
C VAL A 740 -15.55 -14.82 19.87
N SER A 741 -14.95 -14.89 21.06
CA SER A 741 -13.84 -14.03 21.48
C SER A 741 -12.45 -14.61 21.16
N SER A 742 -12.37 -15.89 20.83
CA SER A 742 -11.10 -16.61 20.57
C SER A 742 -11.16 -17.38 19.27
N ARG A 743 -10.08 -17.30 18.48
CA ARG A 743 -9.95 -18.05 17.23
C ARG A 743 -9.81 -19.55 17.49
N ALA A 744 -10.44 -20.37 16.65
CA ALA A 744 -10.22 -21.81 16.60
C ALA A 744 -8.95 -22.16 15.77
N VAL A 745 -8.32 -23.29 16.11
CA VAL A 745 -7.20 -23.85 15.32
C VAL A 745 -7.76 -24.69 14.18
N MET A 746 -7.72 -24.12 12.98
CA MET A 746 -8.34 -24.68 11.76
C MET A 746 -7.32 -24.77 10.62
N GLY A 747 -7.41 -25.82 9.81
CA GLY A 747 -6.49 -26.06 8.70
C GLY A 747 -7.08 -26.98 7.62
N GLN A 748 -6.36 -27.09 6.49
CA GLN A 748 -6.73 -27.94 5.37
C GLN A 748 -5.68 -29.05 5.15
N THR A 749 -6.15 -30.25 4.79
CA THR A 749 -5.27 -31.38 4.47
C THR A 749 -4.51 -31.14 3.15
N LEU A 750 -3.24 -31.53 3.11
CA LEU A 750 -2.36 -31.44 1.93
C LEU A 750 -2.14 -32.80 1.24
N ASN A 751 -2.68 -33.86 1.80
CA ASN A 751 -2.68 -35.21 1.24
C ASN A 751 -3.92 -35.97 1.73
N ASP A 752 -4.23 -37.05 1.03
CA ASP A 752 -5.36 -37.90 1.36
C ASP A 752 -5.09 -38.72 2.63
N LEU A 753 -6.13 -38.93 3.44
CA LEU A 753 -6.13 -39.84 4.59
C LEU A 753 -7.09 -40.99 4.33
N ALA A 754 -6.54 -42.19 4.14
CA ALA A 754 -7.33 -43.41 3.99
C ALA A 754 -8.10 -43.77 5.27
N ALA A 755 -9.20 -44.51 5.11
CA ALA A 755 -9.90 -45.14 6.22
C ALA A 755 -8.95 -46.05 7.02
N SER A 756 -9.15 -46.10 8.34
CA SER A 756 -8.50 -47.07 9.22
C SER A 756 -9.52 -47.67 10.18
N ALA A 757 -9.23 -48.87 10.67
CA ALA A 757 -10.09 -49.54 11.62
C ALA A 757 -10.14 -48.74 12.94
N PRO A 758 -11.34 -48.46 13.49
CA PRO A 758 -11.47 -47.82 14.80
C PRO A 758 -11.04 -48.78 15.91
N GLY A 759 -10.65 -48.23 17.06
CA GLY A 759 -10.21 -49.01 18.23
C GLY A 759 -8.79 -49.58 18.14
N VAL A 760 -8.04 -49.28 17.08
CA VAL A 760 -6.61 -49.59 16.96
C VAL A 760 -5.82 -48.35 16.53
N TRP A 761 -4.50 -48.39 16.73
CA TRP A 761 -3.61 -47.34 16.27
C TRP A 761 -3.53 -47.30 14.74
N ASP A 762 -3.87 -46.16 14.16
CA ASP A 762 -3.55 -45.83 12.78
C ASP A 762 -2.09 -45.37 12.69
N ARG A 763 -1.24 -46.26 12.17
CA ARG A 763 0.19 -46.02 11.90
C ARG A 763 0.46 -45.82 10.40
N GLY A 764 -0.55 -45.44 9.63
CA GLY A 764 -0.38 -45.07 8.22
C GLY A 764 0.48 -43.82 8.04
N ALA A 765 0.64 -43.39 6.80
CA ALA A 765 1.36 -42.15 6.46
C ALA A 765 0.87 -40.96 7.29
N ALA A 766 1.74 -39.98 7.53
CA ALA A 766 1.35 -38.76 8.24
C ALA A 766 0.28 -37.99 7.43
N LEU A 767 -0.69 -37.42 8.15
CA LEU A 767 -1.62 -36.46 7.57
C LEU A 767 -0.96 -35.09 7.65
N ASN A 768 -0.61 -34.53 6.52
CA ASN A 768 -0.06 -33.19 6.44
C ASN A 768 -1.22 -32.20 6.42
N VAL A 769 -1.24 -31.28 7.38
CA VAL A 769 -2.28 -30.26 7.52
C VAL A 769 -1.62 -28.90 7.57
N ARG A 770 -2.11 -27.96 6.77
CA ARG A 770 -1.72 -26.55 6.88
C ARG A 770 -2.78 -25.80 7.68
N PHE A 771 -2.39 -25.31 8.86
CA PHE A 771 -3.26 -24.52 9.73
C PHE A 771 -3.19 -23.04 9.38
N LEU A 772 -4.27 -22.30 9.63
CA LEU A 772 -4.30 -20.84 9.45
C LEU A 772 -3.51 -20.12 10.55
N SER A 773 -3.59 -20.66 11.77
CA SER A 773 -2.88 -20.20 12.96
C SER A 773 -2.86 -21.32 14.02
N GLY A 774 -2.03 -21.14 15.04
CA GLY A 774 -1.86 -22.09 16.14
C GLY A 774 -0.60 -22.96 15.99
N ALA A 775 -0.05 -23.35 17.13
CA ALA A 775 1.06 -24.30 17.20
C ALA A 775 0.57 -25.61 17.81
N LEU A 776 1.01 -26.73 17.24
CA LEU A 776 0.68 -28.06 17.75
C LEU A 776 1.85 -28.62 18.54
N SER A 777 1.55 -29.58 19.42
CA SER A 777 2.56 -30.34 20.14
C SER A 777 2.21 -31.81 20.20
N SER A 778 3.23 -32.65 20.12
CA SER A 778 3.10 -34.07 20.42
C SER A 778 2.70 -34.28 21.88
N VAL A 779 1.88 -35.29 22.15
CA VAL A 779 1.44 -35.68 23.49
C VAL A 779 1.89 -37.11 23.81
N ASP A 780 2.00 -37.44 25.09
CA ASP A 780 2.20 -38.83 25.50
C ASP A 780 0.91 -39.66 25.36
N GLU A 781 1.02 -40.98 25.46
CA GLU A 781 -0.12 -41.87 25.29
C GLU A 781 -1.19 -41.69 26.38
N ALA A 782 -0.78 -41.36 27.61
CA ALA A 782 -1.72 -41.12 28.70
C ALA A 782 -2.59 -39.89 28.42
N THR A 783 -1.98 -38.80 27.95
CA THR A 783 -2.68 -37.57 27.58
C THR A 783 -3.57 -37.78 26.37
N LEU A 784 -3.10 -38.54 25.37
CA LEU A 784 -3.92 -38.90 24.21
C LEU A 784 -5.17 -39.67 24.65
N PHE A 785 -5.02 -40.73 25.46
CA PHE A 785 -6.17 -41.51 25.94
C PHE A 785 -7.10 -40.73 26.88
N ALA A 786 -6.61 -39.67 27.50
CA ALA A 786 -7.42 -38.73 28.27
C ALA A 786 -8.17 -37.68 27.40
N GLY A 787 -8.10 -37.78 26.08
CA GLY A 787 -8.79 -36.86 25.15
C GLY A 787 -7.90 -35.78 24.51
N GLY A 788 -6.59 -35.79 24.80
CA GLY A 788 -5.64 -34.84 24.21
C GLY A 788 -5.56 -34.95 22.68
N ASN A 789 -5.15 -33.85 22.04
CA ASN A 789 -5.01 -33.74 20.57
C ASN A 789 -6.24 -34.26 19.79
N SER A 790 -7.44 -33.97 20.28
CA SER A 790 -8.69 -34.27 19.59
C SER A 790 -8.94 -33.26 18.48
N ALA A 791 -9.29 -33.74 17.30
CA ALA A 791 -9.62 -32.94 16.14
C ALA A 791 -10.81 -33.56 15.41
N VAL A 792 -11.57 -32.73 14.69
CA VAL A 792 -12.56 -33.18 13.71
C VAL A 792 -12.00 -33.00 12.32
N ILE A 793 -12.23 -33.97 11.45
CA ILE A 793 -12.01 -33.87 10.01
C ILE A 793 -13.36 -33.95 9.29
N LEU A 794 -13.55 -33.07 8.31
CA LEU A 794 -14.76 -33.00 7.50
C LEU A 794 -14.44 -32.63 6.06
N ALA A 795 -15.29 -33.08 5.14
CA ALA A 795 -15.25 -32.79 3.71
C ALA A 795 -16.69 -32.57 3.20
N PRO A 796 -16.88 -31.82 2.11
CA PRO A 796 -18.22 -31.58 1.56
C PRO A 796 -19.00 -32.88 1.34
N GLY A 797 -20.23 -32.95 1.89
CA GLY A 797 -21.12 -34.10 1.75
C GLY A 797 -20.78 -35.31 2.64
N THR A 798 -19.85 -35.18 3.58
CA THR A 798 -19.51 -36.22 4.56
C THR A 798 -19.91 -35.79 5.98
N GLY A 799 -20.20 -36.77 6.85
CA GLY A 799 -20.36 -36.50 8.29
C GLY A 799 -19.01 -36.32 8.99
N PRO A 800 -18.95 -35.61 10.13
CA PRO A 800 -17.69 -35.33 10.81
C PRO A 800 -17.08 -36.59 11.43
N GLU A 801 -15.77 -36.81 11.23
CA GLU A 801 -15.02 -37.81 11.99
C GLU A 801 -14.17 -37.12 13.06
N VAL A 802 -14.35 -37.53 14.32
CA VAL A 802 -13.42 -37.17 15.39
C VAL A 802 -12.26 -38.15 15.40
N PHE A 803 -11.05 -37.61 15.37
CA PHE A 803 -9.81 -38.38 15.50
C PHE A 803 -8.85 -37.71 16.47
N GLN A 804 -7.88 -38.47 16.95
CA GLN A 804 -6.79 -37.94 17.78
C GLN A 804 -5.44 -38.26 17.15
N PHE A 805 -4.40 -37.50 17.47
CA PHE A 805 -3.04 -37.73 17.00
C PHE A 805 -2.02 -37.58 18.12
N ARG A 806 -1.04 -38.48 18.17
CA ARG A 806 0.00 -38.44 19.20
C ARG A 806 1.16 -37.54 18.82
N ASP A 807 1.67 -37.70 17.60
CA ASP A 807 2.86 -36.99 17.13
C ASP A 807 2.43 -35.85 16.19
N ALA A 808 2.96 -34.65 16.39
CA ALA A 808 2.75 -33.47 15.57
C ALA A 808 4.10 -32.80 15.25
N ASP A 809 4.58 -32.98 14.02
CA ASP A 809 5.88 -32.46 13.58
C ASP A 809 5.69 -31.27 12.64
N LEU A 810 6.33 -30.14 12.92
CA LEU A 810 6.33 -28.97 12.02
C LEU A 810 7.27 -29.22 10.84
N ILE A 811 6.72 -29.35 9.64
CA ILE A 811 7.47 -29.70 8.42
C ILE A 811 7.70 -28.53 7.47
N ALA A 812 6.91 -27.46 7.60
CA ALA A 812 7.05 -26.18 6.91
C ALA A 812 6.26 -25.10 7.68
N PRO A 813 6.40 -23.79 7.39
CA PRO A 813 5.59 -22.75 8.03
C PRO A 813 4.09 -23.10 8.03
N ASP A 814 3.49 -23.04 9.22
CA ASP A 814 2.09 -23.38 9.51
C ASP A 814 1.64 -24.78 9.05
N THR A 815 2.57 -25.68 8.70
CA THR A 815 2.28 -27.00 8.11
C THR A 815 2.83 -28.13 8.98
N TRP A 816 1.93 -29.01 9.41
CA TRP A 816 2.21 -30.05 10.41
C TRP A 816 1.92 -31.44 9.86
N ALA A 817 2.81 -32.39 10.15
CA ALA A 817 2.62 -33.81 9.90
C ALA A 817 2.04 -34.48 11.15
N LEU A 818 0.79 -34.95 11.07
CA LEU A 818 0.07 -35.59 12.17
C LEU A 818 0.14 -37.11 12.03
N SER A 819 0.69 -37.81 13.02
CA SER A 819 0.87 -39.27 12.95
C SER A 819 0.52 -39.99 14.26
N LYS A 820 0.44 -41.33 14.17
CA LYS A 820 -0.03 -42.24 15.22
C LYS A 820 -1.39 -41.79 15.74
N ARG A 821 -2.42 -42.11 14.97
CA ARG A 821 -3.77 -41.58 15.15
C ARG A 821 -4.71 -42.60 15.78
N LEU A 822 -5.74 -42.10 16.47
CA LEU A 822 -6.92 -42.87 16.87
C LEU A 822 -8.11 -42.36 16.07
N ARG A 823 -8.79 -43.24 15.34
CA ARG A 823 -9.83 -42.89 14.36
C ARG A 823 -11.22 -43.17 14.90
N GLY A 824 -12.24 -42.47 14.40
CA GLY A 824 -13.65 -42.69 14.77
C GLY A 824 -13.98 -42.54 16.25
N GLN A 825 -13.35 -41.60 16.95
CA GLN A 825 -13.59 -41.38 18.38
C GLN A 825 -15.01 -40.87 18.64
N GLN A 826 -15.50 -41.02 19.88
CA GLN A 826 -16.82 -40.51 20.31
C GLN A 826 -17.99 -40.95 19.40
N GLY A 827 -17.93 -42.18 18.89
CA GLY A 827 -19.01 -42.77 18.10
C GLY A 827 -19.03 -42.39 16.62
N THR A 828 -18.08 -41.58 16.15
CA THR A 828 -17.95 -41.25 14.72
C THR A 828 -17.30 -42.37 13.91
N ASP A 829 -17.13 -43.56 14.50
CA ASP A 829 -16.61 -44.74 13.82
C ASP A 829 -17.53 -45.27 12.70
N ALA A 830 -18.80 -44.85 12.71
CA ALA A 830 -19.74 -45.03 11.61
C ALA A 830 -19.56 -44.01 10.47
N LEU A 831 -18.87 -42.90 10.73
CA LEU A 831 -18.71 -41.75 9.84
C LEU A 831 -17.33 -41.70 9.17
N ILE A 832 -16.45 -42.68 9.44
CA ILE A 832 -15.13 -42.78 8.79
C ILE A 832 -15.33 -42.94 7.28
N ALA A 833 -15.00 -41.89 6.53
CA ALA A 833 -15.01 -41.93 5.07
C ALA A 833 -13.96 -42.95 4.56
N PRO A 834 -14.22 -43.64 3.41
CA PRO A 834 -13.21 -44.50 2.79
C PRO A 834 -11.89 -43.77 2.54
N THR A 835 -11.96 -42.48 2.22
CA THR A 835 -10.81 -41.59 2.07
C THR A 835 -11.26 -40.17 2.36
N TRP A 836 -10.49 -39.46 3.19
CA TRP A 836 -10.55 -38.01 3.34
C TRP A 836 -9.64 -37.38 2.28
N PRO A 837 -10.17 -36.70 1.27
CA PRO A 837 -9.35 -36.15 0.21
C PRO A 837 -8.51 -34.96 0.71
N THR A 838 -7.45 -34.65 -0.02
CA THR A 838 -6.73 -33.38 0.06
C THR A 838 -7.71 -32.21 -0.02
N GLY A 839 -7.54 -31.19 0.83
CA GLY A 839 -8.46 -30.06 0.98
C GLY A 839 -9.58 -30.28 2.01
N SER A 840 -9.62 -31.42 2.72
CA SER A 840 -10.54 -31.62 3.86
C SER A 840 -10.20 -30.65 5.00
N THR A 841 -11.23 -30.15 5.69
CA THR A 841 -11.05 -29.24 6.84
C THR A 841 -10.74 -30.04 8.09
N VAL A 842 -9.75 -29.58 8.86
CA VAL A 842 -9.36 -30.11 10.17
C VAL A 842 -9.49 -29.01 11.20
N ILE A 843 -10.23 -29.27 12.28
CA ILE A 843 -10.48 -28.32 13.38
C ILE A 843 -10.09 -29.00 14.69
N LEU A 844 -9.24 -28.37 15.51
CA LEU A 844 -8.99 -28.86 16.87
C LEU A 844 -10.22 -28.67 17.74
N LEU A 845 -10.52 -29.67 18.56
CA LEU A 845 -11.60 -29.61 19.53
C LEU A 845 -11.07 -29.08 20.86
N ASP A 846 -11.11 -27.76 21.03
CA ASP A 846 -10.67 -27.07 22.25
C ASP A 846 -11.73 -26.05 22.75
N ALA A 847 -11.34 -25.18 23.69
CA ALA A 847 -12.23 -24.20 24.29
C ALA A 847 -12.60 -23.03 23.36
N ALA A 848 -12.01 -22.91 22.17
CA ALA A 848 -12.33 -21.85 21.22
C ALA A 848 -13.62 -22.13 20.42
N LEU A 849 -14.11 -23.37 20.42
CA LEU A 849 -15.40 -23.72 19.81
C LEU A 849 -16.53 -23.27 20.74
N THR A 850 -17.57 -22.67 20.15
CA THR A 850 -18.74 -22.15 20.89
C THR A 850 -20.00 -22.91 20.50
N GLU A 851 -20.82 -23.27 21.49
CA GLU A 851 -22.09 -23.98 21.29
C GLU A 851 -23.22 -22.97 21.03
N LEU A 852 -23.95 -23.11 19.92
CA LEU A 852 -24.97 -22.14 19.52
C LEU A 852 -26.37 -22.52 20.03
N PRO A 853 -27.17 -21.56 20.52
CA PRO A 853 -28.51 -21.86 21.05
C PRO A 853 -29.46 -22.38 19.98
N LEU A 854 -29.88 -23.65 20.11
CA LEU A 854 -30.89 -24.28 19.25
C LEU A 854 -32.03 -24.89 20.08
N ALA A 855 -33.27 -24.61 19.70
CA ALA A 855 -34.44 -25.28 20.28
C ALA A 855 -34.65 -26.64 19.62
N ALA A 856 -34.95 -27.69 20.40
CA ALA A 856 -35.08 -29.06 19.91
C ALA A 856 -36.06 -29.26 18.75
N GLY A 857 -37.13 -28.46 18.66
CA GLY A 857 -38.09 -28.51 17.55
C GLY A 857 -37.57 -27.95 16.21
N LEU A 858 -36.30 -27.52 16.16
CA LEU A 858 -35.65 -26.97 14.97
C LEU A 858 -34.54 -27.88 14.42
N LEU A 859 -34.37 -29.08 14.99
CA LEU A 859 -33.56 -30.12 14.36
C LEU A 859 -34.11 -30.42 12.96
N GLU A 860 -33.22 -30.77 12.04
CA GLU A 860 -33.52 -31.04 10.63
C GLU A 860 -34.08 -29.85 9.83
N ALA A 861 -34.16 -28.65 10.42
CA ALA A 861 -34.51 -27.43 9.70
C ALA A 861 -33.25 -26.65 9.30
N PRO A 862 -33.07 -26.27 8.02
CA PRO A 862 -31.93 -25.47 7.61
C PRO A 862 -32.01 -24.08 8.26
N ARG A 863 -30.87 -23.62 8.77
CA ARG A 863 -30.73 -22.30 9.40
C ARG A 863 -29.54 -21.57 8.80
N ARG A 864 -29.72 -20.27 8.57
CA ARG A 864 -28.68 -19.41 8.04
C ARG A 864 -27.99 -18.69 9.17
N TYR A 865 -26.67 -18.61 9.10
CA TYR A 865 -25.82 -17.91 10.05
C TYR A 865 -25.01 -16.85 9.31
N ARG A 866 -24.90 -15.66 9.88
CA ARG A 866 -23.95 -14.63 9.44
C ARG A 866 -22.90 -14.42 10.50
N ILE A 867 -21.64 -14.62 10.13
CA ILE A 867 -20.52 -14.67 11.07
C ILE A 867 -19.45 -13.68 10.60
N GLY A 868 -19.07 -12.72 11.45
CA GLY A 868 -18.16 -11.64 11.06
C GLY A 868 -17.73 -10.75 12.22
N PRO A 869 -16.85 -9.75 11.98
CA PRO A 869 -16.36 -8.84 13.02
C PRO A 869 -17.49 -8.13 13.78
N ALA A 870 -17.45 -8.17 15.12
CA ALA A 870 -18.50 -7.62 15.97
C ALA A 870 -18.59 -6.08 15.93
N ASP A 871 -17.52 -5.40 15.48
CA ASP A 871 -17.46 -3.95 15.30
C ASP A 871 -18.08 -3.48 13.95
N LYS A 872 -18.59 -4.41 13.13
CA LYS A 872 -19.23 -4.13 11.84
C LYS A 872 -20.72 -4.50 11.83
N PRO A 873 -21.54 -3.84 11.01
CA PRO A 873 -22.94 -4.21 10.85
C PRO A 873 -23.09 -5.56 10.12
N VAL A 874 -24.19 -6.28 10.37
CA VAL A 874 -24.46 -7.66 9.87
C VAL A 874 -24.59 -7.77 8.34
N ASP A 875 -24.72 -6.66 7.64
CA ASP A 875 -24.76 -6.56 6.18
C ASP A 875 -23.41 -6.17 5.55
N HIS A 876 -22.38 -5.94 6.38
CA HIS A 876 -21.03 -5.67 5.91
C HIS A 876 -20.45 -6.88 5.16
N ALA A 877 -19.66 -6.64 4.12
CA ALA A 877 -19.02 -7.68 3.29
C ALA A 877 -18.05 -8.61 4.04
N ALA A 878 -17.74 -8.31 5.29
CA ALA A 878 -16.90 -9.14 6.17
C ALA A 878 -17.68 -10.26 6.86
N PHE A 879 -19.02 -10.25 6.78
CA PHE A 879 -19.85 -11.33 7.28
C PHE A 879 -19.95 -12.45 6.23
N VAL A 880 -19.60 -13.67 6.61
CA VAL A 880 -19.84 -14.87 5.80
C VAL A 880 -21.19 -15.46 6.14
N GLU A 881 -21.94 -15.90 5.13
CA GLU A 881 -23.21 -16.60 5.32
C GLU A 881 -23.00 -18.12 5.22
N VAL A 882 -23.30 -18.84 6.31
CA VAL A 882 -23.23 -20.30 6.38
C VAL A 882 -24.64 -20.85 6.57
N THR A 883 -25.05 -21.82 5.76
CA THR A 883 -26.30 -22.57 6.00
C THR A 883 -25.97 -23.91 6.63
N HIS A 884 -26.53 -24.18 7.81
CA HIS A 884 -26.35 -25.45 8.52
C HIS A 884 -27.70 -26.05 8.92
N GLN A 885 -27.78 -27.37 8.83
CA GLN A 885 -28.93 -28.16 9.28
C GLN A 885 -28.45 -29.08 10.39
N ALA A 886 -28.84 -28.76 11.63
CA ALA A 886 -28.49 -29.57 12.78
C ALA A 886 -29.26 -30.89 12.76
N THR A 887 -28.52 -31.99 12.72
CA THR A 887 -29.01 -33.38 12.72
C THR A 887 -29.18 -33.96 14.13
N GLY A 888 -28.59 -33.29 15.13
CA GLY A 888 -28.58 -33.77 16.51
C GLY A 888 -27.59 -34.93 16.71
N LEU A 889 -26.43 -34.90 16.06
CA LEU A 889 -25.39 -35.95 16.14
C LEU A 889 -25.04 -36.33 17.59
N ALA A 890 -24.90 -35.37 18.51
CA ALA A 890 -24.64 -35.64 19.93
C ALA A 890 -25.75 -36.48 20.61
N LEU A 891 -26.98 -36.42 20.09
CA LEU A 891 -28.11 -37.22 20.56
C LEU A 891 -28.21 -38.58 19.88
N MET A 892 -27.51 -38.81 18.77
CA MET A 892 -27.60 -40.08 18.04
C MET A 892 -26.90 -41.22 18.81
N PRO A 893 -27.58 -42.36 19.02
CA PRO A 893 -26.92 -43.53 19.58
C PRO A 893 -25.77 -44.03 18.71
N TYR A 894 -24.70 -44.49 19.36
CA TYR A 894 -23.55 -45.09 18.67
C TYR A 894 -23.92 -46.39 17.96
N ARG A 895 -23.20 -46.73 16.88
CA ARG A 895 -23.47 -47.98 16.15
C ARG A 895 -23.27 -49.19 17.08
N PRO A 896 -24.20 -50.15 17.17
CA PRO A 896 -24.00 -51.36 17.98
C PRO A 896 -22.69 -52.09 17.65
N ALA A 897 -22.03 -52.65 18.66
CA ALA A 897 -20.80 -53.41 18.46
C ALA A 897 -21.09 -54.90 18.26
N HIS A 898 -20.16 -55.62 17.64
CA HIS A 898 -20.20 -57.09 17.54
C HIS A 898 -21.52 -57.67 17.00
N LEU A 899 -22.10 -57.04 15.96
CA LEU A 899 -23.24 -57.63 15.25
C LEU A 899 -22.81 -58.96 14.63
N THR A 900 -23.33 -60.06 15.16
CA THR A 900 -23.07 -61.41 14.66
C THR A 900 -24.36 -62.06 14.21
N ALA A 901 -24.28 -62.83 13.14
CA ALA A 901 -25.36 -63.66 12.64
C ALA A 901 -24.92 -65.13 12.69
N ARG A 902 -25.75 -65.99 13.28
CA ARG A 902 -25.52 -67.44 13.34
C ARG A 902 -26.73 -68.16 12.77
N ARG A 903 -26.50 -69.02 11.78
CA ARG A 903 -27.56 -69.88 11.23
C ARG A 903 -27.76 -71.09 12.16
N GLU A 904 -28.99 -71.30 12.58
CA GLU A 904 -29.37 -72.41 13.45
C GLU A 904 -29.81 -73.65 12.64
N ALA A 905 -29.91 -74.80 13.30
CA ALA A 905 -30.24 -76.07 12.65
C ALA A 905 -31.64 -76.09 12.00
N ASP A 906 -32.55 -75.22 12.44
CA ASP A 906 -33.90 -75.05 11.89
C ASP A 906 -33.96 -74.06 10.71
N GLY A 907 -32.81 -73.52 10.28
CA GLY A 907 -32.70 -72.56 9.19
C GLY A 907 -32.94 -71.09 9.58
N SER A 908 -33.31 -70.82 10.84
CA SER A 908 -33.40 -69.45 11.36
C SER A 908 -32.01 -68.81 11.48
N LEU A 909 -31.97 -67.48 11.43
CA LEU A 909 -30.75 -66.70 11.64
C LEU A 909 -30.86 -65.96 12.97
N SER A 910 -30.06 -66.39 13.95
CA SER A 910 -29.93 -65.75 15.26
C SER A 910 -28.95 -64.59 15.16
N LEU A 911 -29.43 -63.38 15.48
CA LEU A 911 -28.66 -62.15 15.46
C LEU A 911 -28.47 -61.66 16.89
N THR A 912 -27.25 -61.30 17.23
CA THR A 912 -26.90 -60.69 18.52
C THR A 912 -25.94 -59.53 18.29
N TRP A 913 -26.02 -58.52 19.14
CA TRP A 913 -25.11 -57.37 19.13
C TRP A 913 -24.88 -56.88 20.57
N ILE A 914 -23.95 -55.95 20.74
CA ILE A 914 -23.63 -55.32 22.03
C ILE A 914 -24.00 -53.84 21.96
N ARG A 915 -24.79 -53.39 22.94
CA ARG A 915 -25.13 -51.98 23.12
C ARG A 915 -23.88 -51.15 23.40
N ARG A 916 -23.82 -49.95 22.84
CA ARG A 916 -22.84 -48.93 23.21
C ARG A 916 -23.59 -47.74 23.78
N THR A 917 -22.96 -47.03 24.71
CA THR A 917 -23.51 -45.77 25.22
C THR A 917 -22.63 -44.59 24.84
N ARG A 918 -23.27 -43.43 24.72
CA ARG A 918 -22.62 -42.13 24.55
C ARG A 918 -22.52 -41.32 25.85
N ILE A 919 -23.16 -41.80 26.93
CA ILE A 919 -23.22 -41.10 28.21
C ILE A 919 -22.51 -41.95 29.26
N ASP A 920 -21.43 -41.41 29.83
CA ASP A 920 -20.62 -42.01 30.92
C ASP A 920 -20.19 -43.48 30.67
N GLY A 921 -19.94 -43.84 29.42
CA GLY A 921 -19.58 -45.21 29.00
C GLY A 921 -18.22 -45.70 29.46
N ASP A 922 -17.32 -44.80 29.86
CA ASP A 922 -15.95 -45.12 30.31
C ASP A 922 -15.86 -45.37 31.82
N SER A 923 -16.99 -45.26 32.55
CA SER A 923 -17.02 -45.48 34.00
C SER A 923 -17.02 -46.97 34.35
N TRP A 924 -15.99 -47.40 35.07
CA TRP A 924 -15.89 -48.76 35.63
C TRP A 924 -16.60 -48.94 36.98
N LEU A 925 -17.30 -47.91 37.45
CA LEU A 925 -17.99 -47.92 38.75
C LEU A 925 -19.34 -48.65 38.72
N LEU A 926 -19.96 -48.74 37.54
CA LEU A 926 -21.28 -49.35 37.36
C LEU A 926 -21.15 -50.78 36.84
N ALA A 927 -22.17 -51.61 37.10
CA ALA A 927 -22.22 -53.00 36.62
C ALA A 927 -22.46 -53.11 35.11
N ASP A 928 -23.11 -52.10 34.53
CA ASP A 928 -23.32 -51.92 33.09
C ASP A 928 -23.31 -50.42 32.81
N VAL A 929 -23.00 -50.05 31.57
CA VAL A 929 -22.94 -48.66 31.14
C VAL A 929 -24.35 -48.04 31.12
N PRO A 930 -24.52 -46.72 31.33
CA PRO A 930 -25.83 -46.09 31.26
C PRO A 930 -26.49 -46.25 29.89
N LEU A 931 -27.81 -46.46 29.86
CA LEU A 931 -28.56 -46.60 28.61
C LEU A 931 -28.57 -45.31 27.77
N GLY A 932 -28.67 -44.15 28.44
CA GLY A 932 -28.76 -42.84 27.80
C GLY A 932 -30.10 -42.51 27.15
N GLU A 933 -31.07 -43.42 27.23
CA GLU A 933 -32.46 -43.31 26.73
C GLU A 933 -33.43 -43.80 27.82
N THR A 934 -34.74 -43.56 27.64
CA THR A 934 -35.75 -44.03 28.60
C THR A 934 -36.02 -45.53 28.49
N GLU A 935 -35.91 -46.09 27.28
CA GLU A 935 -36.11 -47.52 26.98
C GLU A 935 -35.04 -48.05 26.01
N GLU A 936 -34.66 -49.31 26.18
CA GLU A 936 -33.72 -49.97 25.26
C GLU A 936 -34.47 -50.50 24.04
N ARG A 937 -34.24 -49.89 22.87
CA ARG A 937 -34.90 -50.24 21.61
C ARG A 937 -33.92 -50.24 20.44
N TYR A 938 -34.13 -51.15 19.50
CA TYR A 938 -33.32 -51.28 18.28
C TYR A 938 -34.21 -51.37 17.05
N LEU A 939 -33.78 -50.72 15.96
CA LEU A 939 -34.32 -50.91 14.62
C LEU A 939 -33.47 -51.95 13.90
N VAL A 940 -34.10 -53.01 13.42
CA VAL A 940 -33.47 -54.02 12.56
C VAL A 940 -34.08 -53.92 11.16
N GLN A 941 -33.22 -53.75 10.17
CA GLN A 941 -33.61 -53.68 8.76
C GLN A 941 -32.94 -54.81 7.98
N VAL A 942 -33.72 -55.46 7.13
CA VAL A 942 -33.24 -56.48 6.19
C VAL A 942 -33.41 -55.93 4.79
N SER A 943 -32.34 -55.87 4.01
CA SER A 943 -32.38 -55.46 2.61
C SER A 943 -31.79 -56.53 1.70
N SER A 944 -32.38 -56.70 0.52
CA SER A 944 -31.87 -57.63 -0.49
C SER A 944 -32.02 -57.01 -1.88
N ALA A 945 -30.95 -57.11 -2.68
CA ALA A 945 -30.80 -56.41 -3.96
C ALA A 945 -31.06 -54.89 -3.86
N GLY A 946 -30.63 -54.27 -2.75
CA GLY A 946 -30.78 -52.83 -2.51
C GLY A 946 -32.19 -52.38 -2.08
N ALA A 947 -33.16 -53.29 -2.00
CA ALA A 947 -34.51 -52.98 -1.53
C ALA A 947 -34.72 -53.41 -0.07
N LEU A 948 -35.31 -52.54 0.75
CA LEU A 948 -35.76 -52.88 2.11
C LEU A 948 -36.86 -53.94 2.03
N ARG A 949 -36.65 -55.07 2.70
CA ARG A 949 -37.58 -56.21 2.74
C ARG A 949 -38.32 -56.31 4.05
N ARG A 950 -37.63 -56.02 5.16
CA ARG A 950 -38.22 -56.01 6.49
C ARG A 950 -37.62 -54.91 7.33
N GLU A 951 -38.48 -54.34 8.16
CA GLU A 951 -38.14 -53.41 9.22
C GLU A 951 -38.88 -53.84 10.47
N ILE A 952 -38.16 -53.99 11.58
CA ILE A 952 -38.75 -54.40 12.85
C ILE A 952 -38.04 -53.70 14.02
N SER A 953 -38.81 -53.33 15.04
CA SER A 953 -38.27 -52.83 16.30
C SER A 953 -38.21 -53.94 17.35
N VAL A 954 -37.08 -54.07 18.04
CA VAL A 954 -36.87 -55.03 19.13
C VAL A 954 -36.40 -54.33 20.39
N THR A 955 -36.68 -54.91 21.56
CA THR A 955 -36.40 -54.30 22.89
C THR A 955 -35.26 -55.01 23.62
N ALA A 956 -34.50 -55.84 22.92
CA ALA A 956 -33.35 -56.57 23.44
C ALA A 956 -32.27 -56.63 22.35
N PRO A 957 -30.98 -56.78 22.71
CA PRO A 957 -29.88 -56.80 21.75
C PRO A 957 -29.75 -58.15 21.02
N LEU A 958 -30.88 -58.76 20.68
CA LEU A 958 -31.00 -60.00 19.95
C LEU A 958 -32.28 -60.01 19.10
N TRP A 959 -32.21 -60.66 17.94
CA TRP A 959 -33.37 -60.94 17.11
C TRP A 959 -33.18 -62.24 16.33
N THR A 960 -34.26 -63.01 16.19
CA THR A 960 -34.24 -64.24 15.38
C THR A 960 -35.03 -64.01 14.10
N TYR A 961 -34.33 -64.07 12.96
CA TYR A 961 -34.95 -64.01 11.65
C TYR A 961 -35.35 -65.43 11.23
N SER A 962 -36.61 -65.79 11.47
CA SER A 962 -37.10 -67.15 11.26
C SER A 962 -37.01 -67.57 9.79
N ALA A 963 -36.94 -68.88 9.51
CA ALA A 963 -36.95 -69.38 8.14
C ALA A 963 -38.24 -69.00 7.38
N ALA A 964 -39.37 -68.89 8.09
CA ALA A 964 -40.64 -68.46 7.53
C ALA A 964 -40.61 -66.97 7.14
N ASP A 965 -40.01 -66.12 7.99
CA ASP A 965 -39.82 -64.70 7.71
C ASP A 965 -38.87 -64.47 6.55
N GLN A 966 -37.76 -65.22 6.48
CA GLN A 966 -36.84 -65.21 5.34
C GLN A 966 -37.56 -65.54 4.02
N ALA A 967 -38.41 -66.57 4.05
CA ALA A 967 -39.20 -66.96 2.87
C ALA A 967 -40.26 -65.90 2.50
N ALA A 968 -40.94 -65.31 3.48
CA ALA A 968 -41.95 -64.27 3.27
C ALA A 968 -41.35 -62.99 2.69
N ASP A 969 -40.17 -62.61 3.14
CA ASP A 969 -39.43 -61.43 2.70
C ASP A 969 -38.78 -61.65 1.32
N GLY A 970 -38.76 -62.89 0.83
CA GLY A 970 -38.18 -63.28 -0.45
C GLY A 970 -36.68 -63.01 -0.54
N VAL A 971 -35.97 -63.06 0.59
CA VAL A 971 -34.51 -62.84 0.60
C VAL A 971 -33.80 -64.04 -0.04
N GLY A 972 -32.90 -63.77 -0.98
CA GLY A 972 -32.07 -64.79 -1.61
C GLY A 972 -30.95 -65.30 -0.68
N THR A 973 -29.91 -65.90 -1.26
CA THR A 973 -28.70 -66.31 -0.52
C THR A 973 -27.88 -65.11 -0.03
N ALA A 974 -28.01 -63.96 -0.70
CA ALA A 974 -27.33 -62.72 -0.36
C ALA A 974 -28.33 -61.64 0.10
N PHE A 975 -28.13 -61.13 1.31
CA PHE A 975 -28.89 -60.01 1.86
C PHE A 975 -28.07 -59.31 2.96
N THR A 976 -28.46 -58.08 3.28
CA THR A 976 -27.81 -57.25 4.29
C THR A 976 -28.74 -57.07 5.47
N ILE A 977 -28.19 -57.16 6.67
CA ILE A 977 -28.87 -56.79 7.90
C ILE A 977 -28.19 -55.55 8.49
N GLU A 978 -29.00 -54.57 8.86
CA GLU A 978 -28.57 -53.39 9.57
C GLU A 978 -29.29 -53.28 10.92
N VAL A 979 -28.56 -52.88 11.96
CA VAL A 979 -29.10 -52.71 13.31
C VAL A 979 -28.67 -51.35 13.87
N ALA A 980 -29.62 -50.55 14.35
CA ALA A 980 -29.34 -49.29 15.04
C ALA A 980 -30.09 -49.23 16.37
N GLN A 981 -29.47 -48.68 17.41
CA GLN A 981 -30.19 -48.32 18.63
C GLN A 981 -31.06 -47.07 18.36
N ILE A 982 -32.26 -47.04 18.94
CA ILE A 982 -33.23 -45.95 18.74
C ILE A 982 -33.12 -44.97 19.90
N SER A 983 -32.95 -43.68 19.60
CA SER A 983 -33.12 -42.59 20.55
C SER A 983 -34.57 -42.14 20.63
N ASP A 984 -35.01 -41.79 21.83
CA ASP A 984 -36.34 -41.22 22.06
C ASP A 984 -36.49 -39.79 21.48
N ARG A 985 -35.37 -39.14 21.15
CA ARG A 985 -35.32 -37.74 20.69
C ARG A 985 -35.09 -37.59 19.19
N VAL A 986 -34.21 -38.41 18.62
CA VAL A 986 -33.77 -38.29 17.21
C VAL A 986 -33.99 -39.56 16.38
N GLY A 987 -34.60 -40.61 16.96
CA GLY A 987 -34.87 -41.86 16.24
C GLY A 987 -33.64 -42.76 16.10
N PRO A 988 -33.58 -43.63 15.06
CA PRO A 988 -32.49 -44.58 14.87
C PRO A 988 -31.13 -43.88 14.74
N GLY A 989 -30.16 -44.30 15.56
CA GLY A 989 -28.77 -43.85 15.47
C GLY A 989 -27.98 -44.51 14.35
N HIS A 990 -26.66 -44.54 14.50
CA HIS A 990 -25.79 -45.18 13.51
C HIS A 990 -26.01 -46.69 13.42
N LYS A 991 -25.94 -47.23 12.20
CA LYS A 991 -26.22 -48.63 11.93
C LYS A 991 -24.95 -49.48 11.96
N ALA A 992 -25.02 -50.62 12.63
CA ALA A 992 -24.12 -51.75 12.43
C ALA A 992 -24.63 -52.57 11.25
N ARG A 993 -23.75 -52.99 10.35
CA ARG A 993 -24.10 -53.74 9.14
C ARG A 993 -23.39 -55.09 9.10
N ILE A 994 -24.11 -56.13 8.66
CA ILE A 994 -23.55 -57.43 8.29
C ILE A 994 -24.15 -57.90 6.96
N ASP A 995 -23.30 -58.33 6.05
CA ASP A 995 -23.72 -58.95 4.79
C ASP A 995 -23.72 -60.47 4.95
N ILE A 996 -24.85 -61.11 4.66
CA ILE A 996 -25.05 -62.55 4.73
C ILE A 996 -24.91 -63.10 3.30
N ASN A 997 -23.96 -64.01 3.08
CA ASN A 997 -23.63 -64.57 1.76
C ASN A 997 -23.76 -66.11 1.72
N GLY A 998 -24.83 -66.64 2.33
CA GLY A 998 -25.07 -68.09 2.50
C GLY A 998 -24.90 -68.54 3.95
#